data_AF-A0A3D1G5Y5-F1
#
_entry.id   AF-A0A3D1G5Y5-F1
#
_cell.length_a   1.000
_cell.length_b   1.000
_cell.length_c   1.000
_cell.angle_alpha   90.00
_cell.angle_beta   90.00
_cell.angle_gamma   90.00
#
_symmetry.space_group_name_H-M   'P 1'
#
loop_
_entity.id
_entity.type
_entity.pdbx_description
1 polymer ?
#
loop_
_entity_poly.entity_id
_entity_poly.type
_entity_poly.pdbx_seq_one_letter_code
_entity_poly.pdbx_strand_id
1 'polypeptide(L)'
;MDYDAASPSPSPPVEPVSSDQPWLNGLNPAQLDAVQQLEGPLLVLSGAGTGKTRVLTCRLVNLLASGVARPWNILAVTFTNKAAREMKERVAAMIGPAAEQVWFGTFHSLAARILRRHAECVGLKPNFTILDTDDQLRLIKQLMEVAGLDPKRFPPRAILASISRWKDKALTPDKVSPSEEMELAEGSGADIYRQYQNRLRELNACDFGDLLLHNLTIFNAHPDILAEYHGRITHLMVDEYQDTNVTQYLWLRLLAQKGRNLCCVGDDDQSIYGWRGAEIANMLKFQEIYPEAEVIRLEENYRSTGHILDAASAVIAHNETRLGKSLFTSHDQGEKIRVCGYWDGAGEARAVGDRIESLIRYGETRYNDIAVLVRAGFQTREFEERFIKIGLPYRVVGAKFYERQEIRDAIAYLRVIAQPADDLALERIINTPRRGIGNATIQTIRQLASIRGIPMLAAAEVLLTTDELKPAAKRNLSDIINAFIRWRSQAESLSHPELAMTVLDESGYTGFWQNQKTPEAEGRLENLKELVNAMGDFDNLEGFLEHIALVMDGDNTSGEGEVTLMTLHAAKGLEFDTVFLPGWEEGLFPSQRTLDEKGGSGLEEERRLAYVGITRARRRLQISWASSRRVHGLWQSAIPSRFMAELPRDALIEETEQGMSGVGRDTINTDFSRLTPSASGGYGPGWSRLKQRRLEGLEAARPPGEHSPGLTGQSEFSDGDRVFHQKFGNGNVISVEGDKLAIAFDMAGEKRVVASFVSLVRKGE
;
A
#
# COMPACT_ATOMS: atom_id res chain seq x y z
N MET A 1 26.89 -25.08 -61.47
CA MET A 1 25.74 -25.87 -60.99
C MET A 1 24.90 -24.91 -60.19
N ASP A 2 23.89 -24.36 -60.85
CA ASP A 2 22.91 -23.45 -60.25
C ASP A 2 22.08 -24.21 -59.21
N TYR A 3 21.98 -23.62 -58.02
CA TYR A 3 20.95 -23.97 -57.05
C TYR A 3 20.18 -22.68 -56.77
N ASP A 4 19.06 -22.54 -57.50
CA ASP A 4 18.06 -21.50 -57.31
C ASP A 4 17.53 -21.52 -55.88
N ALA A 5 17.59 -20.35 -55.24
CA ALA A 5 16.91 -20.10 -53.99
C ALA A 5 15.40 -20.06 -54.25
N ALA A 6 14.67 -21.06 -53.75
CA ALA A 6 13.21 -21.07 -53.78
C ALA A 6 12.66 -19.89 -52.96
N SER A 7 12.08 -18.92 -53.65
CA SER A 7 11.27 -17.84 -53.07
C SER A 7 10.16 -18.43 -52.18
N PRO A 8 9.87 -17.86 -50.99
CA PRO A 8 8.75 -18.32 -50.17
C PRO A 8 7.44 -18.08 -50.93
N SER A 9 6.64 -19.14 -51.07
CA SER A 9 5.31 -19.08 -51.67
C SER A 9 4.45 -18.04 -50.91
N PRO A 10 3.72 -17.14 -51.59
CA PRO A 10 2.77 -16.25 -50.93
C PRO A 10 1.70 -17.09 -50.24
N SER A 11 1.42 -16.79 -48.97
CA SER A 11 0.29 -17.34 -48.24
C SER A 11 -1.00 -17.15 -49.06
N PRO A 12 -1.92 -18.14 -49.08
CA PRO A 12 -3.20 -17.96 -49.76
C PRO A 12 -3.92 -16.73 -49.19
N PRO A 13 -4.68 -15.98 -50.02
CA PRO A 13 -5.43 -14.83 -49.54
C PRO A 13 -6.34 -15.26 -48.40
N VAL A 14 -6.22 -14.57 -47.26
CA VAL A 14 -7.11 -14.73 -46.10
C VAL A 14 -8.50 -14.33 -46.59
N GLU A 15 -9.41 -15.29 -46.70
CA GLU A 15 -10.83 -14.97 -46.93
C GLU A 15 -11.31 -14.15 -45.72
N PRO A 16 -11.94 -12.97 -45.94
CA PRO A 16 -12.49 -12.19 -44.85
C PRO A 16 -13.51 -13.06 -44.11
N VAL A 17 -13.27 -13.25 -42.82
CA VAL A 17 -14.10 -14.08 -41.97
C VAL A 17 -15.52 -13.51 -41.97
N SER A 18 -16.50 -14.34 -42.35
CA SER A 18 -17.93 -14.02 -42.29
C SER A 18 -18.31 -13.36 -40.95
N SER A 19 -19.16 -12.33 -41.00
CA SER A 19 -19.66 -11.61 -39.82
C SER A 19 -20.50 -12.44 -38.84
N ASP A 20 -20.77 -13.72 -39.15
CA ASP A 20 -21.57 -14.64 -38.33
C ASP A 20 -20.76 -15.43 -37.29
N GLN A 21 -19.54 -15.01 -36.94
CA GLN A 21 -18.73 -15.70 -35.93
C GLN A 21 -19.25 -15.44 -34.50
N PRO A 22 -19.50 -16.49 -33.68
CA PRO A 22 -20.08 -16.34 -32.35
C PRO A 22 -19.29 -15.43 -31.40
N TRP A 23 -17.97 -15.37 -31.54
CA TRP A 23 -17.10 -14.54 -30.68
C TRP A 23 -17.04 -13.06 -31.10
N LEU A 24 -17.54 -12.70 -32.29
CA LEU A 24 -17.66 -11.30 -32.75
C LEU A 24 -19.00 -10.68 -32.35
N ASN A 25 -19.99 -11.50 -32.01
CA ASN A 25 -21.32 -11.04 -31.64
C ASN A 25 -21.31 -10.15 -30.39
N GLY A 26 -21.98 -9.00 -30.48
CA GLY A 26 -22.15 -8.05 -29.38
C GLY A 26 -20.89 -7.24 -29.03
N LEU A 27 -19.92 -7.16 -29.95
CA LEU A 27 -18.85 -6.16 -29.90
C LEU A 27 -19.31 -4.87 -30.59
N ASN A 28 -18.90 -3.71 -30.06
CA ASN A 28 -19.11 -2.43 -30.75
C ASN A 28 -18.07 -2.23 -31.88
N PRO A 29 -18.21 -1.21 -32.76
CA PRO A 29 -17.29 -1.01 -33.87
C PRO A 29 -15.81 -0.93 -33.46
N ALA A 30 -15.47 -0.15 -32.44
CA ALA A 30 -14.09 0.00 -31.98
C ALA A 30 -13.51 -1.32 -31.41
N GLN A 31 -14.31 -2.09 -30.69
CA GLN A 31 -13.93 -3.42 -30.23
C GLN A 31 -13.73 -4.40 -31.39
N LEU A 32 -14.58 -4.31 -32.43
CA LEU A 32 -14.48 -5.12 -33.62
C LEU A 32 -13.19 -4.80 -34.39
N ASP A 33 -12.87 -3.53 -34.60
CA ASP A 33 -11.62 -3.07 -35.23
C ASP A 33 -10.41 -3.65 -34.48
N ALA A 34 -10.41 -3.57 -33.15
CA ALA A 34 -9.35 -4.14 -32.32
C ALA A 34 -9.24 -5.67 -32.39
N VAL A 35 -10.34 -6.38 -32.62
CA VAL A 35 -10.36 -7.85 -32.79
C VAL A 35 -9.97 -8.28 -34.20
N GLN A 36 -10.26 -7.46 -35.21
CA GLN A 36 -10.01 -7.74 -36.62
C GLN A 36 -8.60 -7.36 -37.07
N GLN A 37 -7.91 -6.48 -36.35
CA GLN A 37 -6.57 -6.04 -36.74
C GLN A 37 -5.49 -7.09 -36.47
N LEU A 38 -5.41 -8.19 -37.23
CA LEU A 38 -4.63 -9.37 -36.83
C LEU A 38 -3.09 -9.20 -36.90
N GLU A 39 -2.60 -8.25 -37.69
CA GLU A 39 -1.17 -8.03 -37.94
C GLU A 39 -0.69 -6.65 -37.46
N GLY A 40 0.61 -6.53 -37.25
CA GLY A 40 1.27 -5.30 -36.83
C GLY A 40 1.13 -4.97 -35.34
N PRO A 41 1.80 -3.91 -34.88
CA PRO A 41 1.69 -3.45 -33.52
C PRO A 41 0.36 -2.73 -33.32
N LEU A 42 -0.36 -3.12 -32.28
CA LEU A 42 -1.66 -2.57 -31.91
C LEU A 42 -1.60 -2.12 -30.45
N LEU A 43 -1.96 -0.88 -30.20
CA LEU A 43 -2.24 -0.38 -28.86
C LEU A 43 -3.74 -0.14 -28.72
N VAL A 44 -4.38 -0.94 -27.88
CA VAL A 44 -5.78 -0.75 -27.51
C VAL A 44 -5.82 0.08 -26.22
N LEU A 45 -6.16 1.36 -26.38
CA LEU A 45 -6.38 2.28 -25.27
C LEU A 45 -7.80 2.07 -24.75
N SER A 46 -7.89 1.30 -23.68
CA SER A 46 -9.15 1.07 -22.98
C SER A 46 -9.31 2.06 -21.83
N GLY A 47 -10.54 2.51 -21.59
CA GLY A 47 -10.92 3.06 -20.29
C GLY A 47 -11.49 1.97 -19.36
N ALA A 48 -11.71 2.31 -18.09
CA ALA A 48 -12.36 1.41 -17.14
C ALA A 48 -13.71 0.92 -17.69
N GLY A 49 -14.04 -0.37 -17.53
CA GLY A 49 -15.35 -0.93 -17.89
C GLY A 49 -15.67 -1.04 -19.39
N THR A 50 -14.69 -0.86 -20.29
CA THR A 50 -14.88 -0.84 -21.76
C THR A 50 -14.80 -2.20 -22.45
N GLY A 51 -14.73 -3.30 -21.68
CA GLY A 51 -14.67 -4.66 -22.24
C GLY A 51 -13.27 -5.14 -22.65
N LYS A 52 -12.21 -4.56 -22.08
CA LYS A 52 -10.79 -4.87 -22.33
C LYS A 52 -10.48 -6.38 -22.45
N THR A 53 -10.86 -7.16 -21.44
CA THR A 53 -10.62 -8.61 -21.42
C THR A 53 -11.38 -9.34 -22.53
N ARG A 54 -12.60 -8.88 -22.86
CA ARG A 54 -13.39 -9.45 -23.95
C ARG A 54 -12.68 -9.26 -25.29
N VAL A 55 -12.20 -8.04 -25.57
CA VAL A 55 -11.43 -7.74 -26.78
C VAL A 55 -10.21 -8.65 -26.91
N LEU A 56 -9.41 -8.78 -25.84
CA LEU A 56 -8.25 -9.68 -25.83
C LEU A 56 -8.65 -11.14 -26.13
N THR A 57 -9.68 -11.66 -25.46
CA THR A 57 -10.11 -13.05 -25.68
C THR A 57 -10.68 -13.28 -27.08
N CYS A 58 -11.51 -12.35 -27.59
CA CYS A 58 -12.10 -12.46 -28.92
C CYS A 58 -11.03 -12.33 -30.01
N ARG A 59 -10.06 -11.43 -29.85
CA ARG A 59 -8.91 -11.27 -30.75
C ARG A 59 -8.07 -12.54 -30.83
N LEU A 60 -7.77 -13.15 -29.67
CA LEU A 60 -7.02 -14.39 -29.62
C LEU A 60 -7.75 -15.51 -30.36
N VAL A 61 -9.06 -15.66 -30.12
CA VAL A 61 -9.88 -16.64 -30.85
C VAL A 61 -9.89 -16.34 -32.35
N ASN A 62 -10.00 -15.06 -32.73
CA ASN A 62 -9.99 -14.64 -34.13
C ASN A 62 -8.66 -14.96 -34.84
N LEU A 63 -7.51 -14.76 -34.17
CA LEU A 63 -6.18 -15.15 -34.69
C LEU A 63 -6.09 -16.65 -35.00
N LEU A 64 -6.68 -17.49 -34.14
CA LEU A 64 -6.67 -18.94 -34.30
C LEU A 64 -7.66 -19.41 -35.36
N ALA A 65 -8.88 -18.87 -35.35
CA ALA A 65 -9.93 -19.22 -36.29
C ALA A 65 -9.61 -18.80 -37.73
N SER A 66 -8.95 -17.64 -37.89
CA SER A 66 -8.51 -17.14 -39.20
C SER A 66 -7.28 -17.88 -39.75
N GLY A 67 -6.65 -18.75 -38.95
CA GLY A 67 -5.45 -19.50 -39.36
C GLY A 67 -4.16 -18.67 -39.41
N VAL A 68 -4.20 -17.39 -39.03
CA VAL A 68 -3.04 -16.48 -38.98
C VAL A 68 -2.00 -16.96 -37.96
N ALA A 69 -2.46 -17.54 -36.85
CA ALA A 69 -1.59 -18.12 -35.83
C ALA A 69 -2.03 -19.54 -35.43
N ARG A 70 -1.06 -20.36 -35.05
CA ARG A 70 -1.31 -21.63 -34.32
C ARG A 70 -1.35 -21.36 -32.81
N PRO A 71 -2.00 -22.21 -31.99
CA PRO A 71 -2.07 -22.01 -30.54
C PRO A 71 -0.70 -21.80 -29.87
N TRP A 72 0.29 -22.64 -30.18
CA TRP A 72 1.65 -22.53 -29.65
C TRP A 72 2.43 -21.31 -30.14
N ASN A 73 1.88 -20.55 -31.09
CA ASN A 73 2.47 -19.34 -31.64
C ASN A 73 2.06 -18.05 -30.92
N ILE A 74 1.09 -18.13 -30.01
CA ILE A 74 0.55 -16.98 -29.28
C ILE A 74 1.08 -17.00 -27.85
N LEU A 75 1.59 -15.85 -27.41
CA LEU A 75 1.96 -15.58 -26.03
C LEU A 75 1.08 -14.47 -25.46
N ALA A 76 0.31 -14.79 -24.43
CA ALA A 76 -0.62 -13.89 -23.75
C ALA A 76 -0.17 -13.65 -22.31
N VAL A 77 0.23 -12.41 -22.02
CA VAL A 77 0.75 -11.98 -20.71
C VAL A 77 -0.30 -11.19 -19.95
N THR A 78 -0.48 -11.51 -18.67
CA THR A 78 -1.26 -10.72 -17.72
C THR A 78 -0.45 -10.36 -16.47
N PHE A 79 -0.94 -9.42 -15.66
CA PHE A 79 -0.23 -9.03 -14.43
C PHE A 79 -0.43 -10.04 -13.28
N THR A 80 -1.57 -10.74 -13.23
CA THR A 80 -1.89 -11.69 -12.14
C THR A 80 -2.17 -13.10 -12.66
N ASN A 81 -1.83 -14.11 -11.84
CA ASN A 81 -2.14 -15.51 -12.13
C ASN A 81 -3.65 -15.78 -12.24
N LYS A 82 -4.47 -15.03 -11.48
CA LYS A 82 -5.93 -15.11 -11.56
C LYS A 82 -6.43 -14.65 -12.93
N ALA A 83 -5.97 -13.49 -13.40
CA ALA A 83 -6.33 -12.97 -14.72
C ALA A 83 -5.87 -13.91 -15.86
N ALA A 84 -4.67 -14.49 -15.76
CA ALA A 84 -4.19 -15.47 -16.73
C ALA A 84 -5.10 -16.71 -16.79
N ARG A 85 -5.51 -17.23 -15.63
CA ARG A 85 -6.40 -18.39 -15.52
C ARG A 85 -7.78 -18.09 -16.09
N GLU A 86 -8.36 -16.95 -15.71
CA GLU A 86 -9.67 -16.52 -16.20
C GLU A 86 -9.67 -16.31 -17.72
N MET A 87 -8.64 -15.66 -18.26
CA MET A 87 -8.48 -15.50 -19.71
C MET A 87 -8.38 -16.86 -20.41
N LYS A 88 -7.61 -17.80 -19.85
CA LYS A 88 -7.48 -19.17 -20.36
C LYS A 88 -8.81 -19.91 -20.34
N GLU A 89 -9.58 -19.84 -19.24
CA GLU A 89 -10.89 -20.49 -19.11
C GLU A 89 -11.89 -19.93 -20.13
N ARG A 90 -11.94 -18.60 -20.30
CA ARG A 90 -12.79 -17.94 -21.30
C ARG A 90 -12.44 -18.38 -22.73
N VAL A 91 -11.15 -18.43 -23.06
CA VAL A 91 -10.71 -18.90 -24.38
C VAL A 91 -11.02 -20.39 -24.56
N ALA A 92 -10.75 -21.23 -23.55
CA ALA A 92 -11.06 -22.65 -23.60
C ALA A 92 -12.56 -22.93 -23.80
N ALA A 93 -13.44 -22.10 -23.24
CA ALA A 93 -14.88 -22.18 -23.49
C ALA A 93 -15.27 -21.91 -24.95
N MET A 94 -14.47 -21.12 -25.69
CA MET A 94 -14.73 -20.76 -27.09
C MET A 94 -14.10 -21.72 -28.11
N ILE A 95 -12.86 -22.17 -27.87
CA ILE A 95 -12.09 -22.99 -28.85
C ILE A 95 -11.75 -24.40 -28.35
N GLY A 96 -12.16 -24.76 -27.13
CA GLY A 96 -11.92 -26.07 -26.53
C GLY A 96 -10.45 -26.33 -26.17
N PRO A 97 -9.99 -27.59 -26.25
CA PRO A 97 -8.67 -28.01 -25.75
C PRO A 97 -7.46 -27.33 -26.41
N ALA A 98 -7.64 -26.71 -27.59
CA ALA A 98 -6.57 -25.97 -28.26
C ALA A 98 -6.00 -24.82 -27.41
N ALA A 99 -6.81 -24.27 -26.50
CA ALA A 99 -6.40 -23.21 -25.57
C ALA A 99 -5.23 -23.61 -24.66
N GLU A 100 -5.05 -24.91 -24.35
CA GLU A 100 -3.96 -25.40 -23.50
C GLU A 100 -2.57 -25.21 -24.11
N GLN A 101 -2.50 -25.09 -25.44
CA GLN A 101 -1.24 -24.96 -26.17
C GLN A 101 -0.77 -23.51 -26.29
N VAL A 102 -1.66 -22.55 -25.99
CA VAL A 102 -1.34 -21.12 -25.93
C VAL A 102 -0.50 -20.82 -24.70
N TRP A 103 0.49 -19.94 -24.83
CA TRP A 103 1.33 -19.53 -23.71
C TRP A 103 0.61 -18.46 -22.87
N PHE A 104 -0.22 -18.90 -21.93
CA PHE A 104 -0.81 -18.04 -20.91
C PHE A 104 0.07 -17.95 -19.67
N GLY A 105 0.22 -16.75 -19.11
CA GLY A 105 0.88 -16.57 -17.83
C GLY A 105 1.13 -15.12 -17.45
N THR A 106 1.84 -14.94 -16.34
CA THR A 106 2.39 -13.65 -15.96
C THR A 106 3.77 -13.47 -16.58
N PHE A 107 4.28 -12.23 -16.59
CA PHE A 107 5.66 -11.94 -17.00
C PHE A 107 6.65 -12.89 -16.32
N HIS A 108 6.55 -13.04 -15.00
CA HIS A 108 7.43 -13.89 -14.21
C HIS A 108 7.27 -15.38 -14.52
N SER A 109 6.04 -15.90 -14.67
CA SER A 109 5.85 -17.32 -14.94
C SER A 109 6.32 -17.72 -16.35
N LEU A 110 6.09 -16.86 -17.35
CA LEU A 110 6.56 -17.07 -18.71
C LEU A 110 8.08 -16.91 -18.82
N ALA A 111 8.65 -15.90 -18.17
CA ALA A 111 10.10 -15.70 -18.11
C ALA A 111 10.79 -16.87 -17.39
N ALA A 112 10.24 -17.36 -16.28
CA ALA A 112 10.77 -18.54 -15.59
C ALA A 112 10.75 -19.79 -16.48
N ARG A 113 9.68 -19.98 -17.26
CA ARG A 113 9.57 -21.10 -18.21
C ARG A 113 10.64 -21.04 -19.30
N ILE A 114 10.95 -19.86 -19.85
CA ILE A 114 12.04 -19.68 -20.81
C ILE A 114 13.39 -19.90 -20.11
N LEU A 115 13.60 -19.28 -18.95
CA LEU A 115 14.83 -19.37 -18.18
C LEU A 115 15.16 -20.81 -17.80
N ARG A 116 14.18 -21.63 -17.40
CA ARG A 116 14.41 -23.05 -17.09
C ARG A 116 14.96 -23.84 -18.27
N ARG A 117 14.60 -23.49 -19.51
CA ARG A 117 15.10 -24.17 -20.72
C ARG A 117 16.53 -23.75 -21.08
N HIS A 118 16.93 -22.53 -20.71
CA HIS A 118 18.21 -21.93 -21.08
C HIS A 118 19.05 -21.50 -19.86
N ALA A 119 18.83 -22.14 -18.70
CA ALA A 119 19.41 -21.73 -17.42
C ALA A 119 20.95 -21.76 -17.46
N GLU A 120 21.52 -22.71 -18.18
CA GLU A 120 22.96 -22.90 -18.31
C GLU A 120 23.66 -21.69 -18.96
N CYS A 121 22.95 -20.94 -19.81
CA CYS A 121 23.48 -19.74 -20.48
C CYS A 121 23.81 -18.60 -19.49
N VAL A 122 23.26 -18.63 -18.27
CA VAL A 122 23.53 -17.66 -17.20
C VAL A 122 24.22 -18.30 -15.99
N GLY A 123 24.74 -19.52 -16.15
CA GLY A 123 25.43 -20.26 -15.11
C GLY A 123 24.50 -20.84 -14.04
N LEU A 124 23.23 -21.09 -14.37
CA LEU A 124 22.25 -21.74 -13.52
C LEU A 124 21.92 -23.15 -14.04
N LYS A 125 21.34 -23.98 -13.17
CA LYS A 125 20.77 -25.28 -13.55
C LYS A 125 19.25 -25.13 -13.73
N PRO A 126 18.61 -25.94 -14.61
CA PRO A 126 17.16 -25.84 -14.88
C PRO A 126 16.23 -25.97 -13.66
N ASN A 127 16.69 -26.58 -12.57
CA ASN A 127 15.95 -26.80 -11.34
C ASN A 127 16.23 -25.72 -10.26
N PHE A 128 16.57 -24.50 -10.67
CA PHE A 128 16.85 -23.40 -9.75
C PHE A 128 15.65 -23.08 -8.83
N THR A 129 15.95 -22.63 -7.61
CA THR A 129 14.96 -22.20 -6.63
C THR A 129 14.63 -20.72 -6.81
N ILE A 130 13.37 -20.33 -6.67
CA ILE A 130 12.96 -18.93 -6.65
C ILE A 130 12.84 -18.48 -5.20
N LEU A 131 13.64 -17.50 -4.78
CA LEU A 131 13.67 -17.01 -3.40
C LEU A 131 12.51 -16.06 -3.12
N ASP A 132 11.91 -16.21 -1.94
CA ASP A 132 10.98 -15.22 -1.40
C ASP A 132 11.72 -14.03 -0.76
N THR A 133 10.99 -13.00 -0.35
CA THR A 133 11.57 -11.79 0.23
C THR A 133 12.34 -12.07 1.53
N ASP A 134 11.90 -13.03 2.34
CA ASP A 134 12.54 -13.32 3.62
C ASP A 134 13.89 -14.01 3.43
N ASP A 135 13.98 -14.94 2.48
CA ASP A 135 15.23 -15.59 2.10
C ASP A 135 16.20 -14.60 1.45
N GLN A 136 15.71 -13.70 0.59
CA GLN A 136 16.52 -12.61 0.04
C GLN A 136 17.08 -11.71 1.16
N LEU A 137 16.27 -11.36 2.16
CA LEU A 137 16.71 -10.55 3.29
C LEU A 137 17.74 -11.26 4.18
N ARG A 138 17.60 -12.56 4.39
CA ARG A 138 18.62 -13.37 5.10
C ARG A 138 19.95 -13.32 4.36
N LEU A 139 19.90 -13.45 3.03
CA LEU A 139 21.10 -13.43 2.20
C LEU A 139 21.80 -12.06 2.23
N ILE A 140 21.03 -10.97 2.08
CA ILE A 140 21.57 -9.61 2.17
C ILE A 140 22.23 -9.36 3.52
N LYS A 141 21.62 -9.78 4.64
CA LYS A 141 22.22 -9.64 5.98
C LYS A 141 23.58 -10.32 6.08
N GLN A 142 23.72 -11.54 5.56
CA GLN A 142 25.00 -12.25 5.55
C GLN A 142 26.07 -11.50 4.74
N LEU A 143 25.70 -10.94 3.59
CA LEU A 143 26.62 -10.17 2.75
C LEU A 143 27.03 -8.85 3.41
N MET A 144 26.11 -8.19 4.11
CA MET A 144 26.39 -6.97 4.86
C MET A 144 27.37 -7.21 6.02
N GLU A 145 27.22 -8.34 6.74
CA GLU A 145 28.15 -8.73 7.80
C GLU A 145 29.58 -8.92 7.25
N VAL A 146 29.73 -9.56 6.10
CA VAL A 146 31.03 -9.74 5.43
C VAL A 146 31.60 -8.41 4.93
N ALA A 147 30.75 -7.51 4.43
CA ALA A 147 31.15 -6.18 3.96
C ALA A 147 31.44 -5.18 5.09
N GLY A 148 31.21 -5.55 6.36
CA GLY A 148 31.40 -4.66 7.51
C GLY A 148 30.38 -3.51 7.59
N LEU A 149 29.20 -3.67 6.96
CA LEU A 149 28.15 -2.65 6.93
C LEU A 149 27.24 -2.77 8.15
N ASP A 150 27.04 -1.67 8.87
CA ASP A 150 26.14 -1.62 10.04
C ASP A 150 24.67 -1.68 9.59
N PRO A 151 23.91 -2.74 9.95
CA PRO A 151 22.48 -2.86 9.65
C PRO A 151 21.63 -1.75 10.28
N LYS A 152 22.15 -1.03 11.29
CA LYS A 152 21.46 0.11 11.89
C LYS A 152 21.53 1.36 11.03
N ARG A 153 22.64 1.57 10.32
CA ARG A 153 22.86 2.71 9.42
C ARG A 153 22.24 2.43 8.05
N PHE A 154 22.37 1.20 7.56
CA PHE A 154 21.82 0.74 6.30
C PHE A 154 20.84 -0.40 6.53
N PRO A 155 19.51 -0.17 6.54
CA PRO A 155 18.55 -1.25 6.72
C PRO A 155 18.65 -2.28 5.58
N PRO A 156 18.76 -3.60 5.84
CA PRO A 156 18.84 -4.62 4.80
C PRO A 156 17.70 -4.59 3.78
N ARG A 157 16.49 -4.21 4.24
CA ARG A 157 15.32 -4.03 3.37
C ARG A 157 15.47 -2.87 2.41
N ALA A 158 16.12 -1.78 2.81
CA ALA A 158 16.38 -0.64 1.91
C ALA A 158 17.37 -1.06 0.80
N ILE A 159 18.42 -1.82 1.15
CA ILE A 159 19.35 -2.37 0.17
C ILE A 159 18.65 -3.29 -0.81
N LEU A 160 17.83 -4.22 -0.32
CA LEU A 160 17.07 -5.13 -1.17
C LEU A 160 16.10 -4.38 -2.09
N ALA A 161 15.40 -3.35 -1.57
CA ALA A 161 14.50 -2.52 -2.37
C ALA A 161 15.23 -1.79 -3.50
N SER A 162 16.44 -1.28 -3.25
CA SER A 162 17.27 -0.65 -4.29
C SER A 162 17.74 -1.65 -5.35
N ILE A 163 18.17 -2.85 -4.92
CA ILE A 163 18.51 -3.93 -5.86
C ILE A 163 17.30 -4.29 -6.73
N SER A 164 16.11 -4.45 -6.13
CA SER A 164 14.87 -4.69 -6.89
C SER A 164 14.62 -3.57 -7.91
N ARG A 165 14.76 -2.31 -7.50
CA ARG A 165 14.57 -1.15 -8.39
C ARG A 165 15.58 -1.14 -9.55
N TRP A 166 16.84 -1.52 -9.31
CA TRP A 166 17.84 -1.67 -10.37
C TRP A 166 17.46 -2.80 -11.33
N LYS A 167 17.01 -3.94 -10.81
CA LYS A 167 16.51 -5.05 -11.63
C LYS A 167 15.28 -4.66 -12.45
N ASP A 168 14.37 -3.84 -11.92
CA ASP A 168 13.18 -3.33 -12.62
C ASP A 168 13.53 -2.33 -13.73
N LYS A 169 14.69 -1.67 -13.62
CA LYS A 169 15.31 -0.81 -14.66
C LYS A 169 16.20 -1.57 -15.66
N ALA A 170 16.25 -2.89 -15.58
CA ALA A 170 17.10 -3.78 -16.36
C ALA A 170 18.62 -3.57 -16.17
N LEU A 171 19.03 -3.10 -14.99
CA LEU A 171 20.43 -2.87 -14.65
C LEU A 171 21.04 -4.12 -14.03
N THR A 172 22.06 -4.66 -14.68
CA THR A 172 22.97 -5.66 -14.09
C THR A 172 23.94 -4.97 -13.15
N PRO A 173 24.64 -5.68 -12.24
CA PRO A 173 25.57 -5.06 -11.30
C PRO A 173 26.60 -4.13 -11.98
N ASP A 174 27.08 -4.50 -13.17
CA ASP A 174 28.08 -3.73 -13.91
C ASP A 174 27.51 -2.53 -14.71
N LYS A 175 26.18 -2.37 -14.73
CA LYS A 175 25.48 -1.27 -15.41
C LYS A 175 24.89 -0.24 -14.44
N VAL A 176 25.02 -0.45 -13.13
CA VAL A 176 24.60 0.53 -12.13
C VAL A 176 25.54 1.73 -12.22
N SER A 177 24.98 2.95 -12.30
CA SER A 177 25.78 4.17 -12.43
C SER A 177 26.30 4.66 -11.07
N PRO A 178 27.46 5.36 -11.00
CA PRO A 178 27.96 5.92 -9.74
C PRO A 178 26.98 6.88 -9.07
N SER A 179 26.16 7.59 -9.84
CA SER A 179 25.09 8.46 -9.31
C SER A 179 23.97 7.67 -8.64
N GLU A 180 23.66 6.47 -9.10
CA GLU A 180 22.68 5.57 -8.47
C GLU A 180 23.26 4.83 -7.25
N GLU A 181 24.59 4.68 -7.19
CA GLU A 181 25.31 4.10 -6.05
C GLU A 181 25.48 5.07 -4.88
N MET A 182 25.61 6.37 -5.17
CA MET A 182 26.01 7.40 -4.19
C MET A 182 25.03 7.53 -3.01
N GLU A 183 23.77 7.11 -3.18
CA GLU A 183 22.76 7.10 -2.12
C GLU A 183 22.77 5.83 -1.25
N LEU A 184 23.48 4.75 -1.65
CA LEU A 184 23.44 3.46 -0.97
C LEU A 184 24.78 2.98 -0.42
N ALA A 185 24.76 2.52 0.84
CA ALA A 185 25.85 1.81 1.49
C ALA A 185 27.24 2.47 1.30
N GLU A 186 27.30 3.80 1.41
CA GLU A 186 28.54 4.59 1.26
C GLU A 186 29.20 4.44 -0.14
N GLY A 187 28.40 4.18 -1.19
CA GLY A 187 28.90 3.96 -2.54
C GLY A 187 29.28 2.50 -2.85
N SER A 188 29.04 1.56 -1.93
CA SER A 188 29.30 0.12 -2.14
C SER A 188 28.07 -0.67 -2.63
N GLY A 189 26.97 0.01 -2.96
CA GLY A 189 25.71 -0.62 -3.33
C GLY A 189 25.80 -1.63 -4.49
N ALA A 190 26.55 -1.29 -5.55
CA ALA A 190 26.74 -2.20 -6.69
C ALA A 190 27.64 -3.40 -6.35
N ASP A 191 28.61 -3.24 -5.44
CA ASP A 191 29.45 -4.35 -4.99
C ASP A 191 28.65 -5.37 -4.18
N ILE A 192 27.76 -4.90 -3.29
CA ILE A 192 26.81 -5.77 -2.58
C ILE A 192 25.90 -6.46 -3.59
N TYR A 193 25.39 -5.74 -4.59
CA TYR A 193 24.56 -6.34 -5.62
C TYR A 193 25.31 -7.41 -6.43
N ARG A 194 26.58 -7.17 -6.79
CA ARG A 194 27.44 -8.15 -7.47
C ARG A 194 27.64 -9.41 -6.63
N GLN A 195 27.96 -9.24 -5.34
CA GLN A 195 28.12 -10.36 -4.41
C GLN A 195 26.81 -11.13 -4.22
N TYR A 196 25.68 -10.42 -4.13
CA TYR A 196 24.35 -11.02 -4.06
C TYR A 196 24.04 -11.88 -5.28
N GLN A 197 24.25 -11.38 -6.50
CA GLN A 197 24.04 -12.17 -7.72
C GLN A 197 24.98 -13.39 -7.80
N ASN A 198 26.25 -13.24 -7.38
CA ASN A 198 27.18 -14.36 -7.34
C ASN A 198 26.72 -15.44 -6.36
N ARG A 199 26.24 -15.03 -5.20
CA ARG A 199 25.74 -15.94 -4.17
C ARG A 199 24.48 -16.67 -4.62
N LEU A 200 23.55 -15.99 -5.30
CA LEU A 200 22.39 -16.62 -5.92
C LEU A 200 22.80 -17.71 -6.92
N ARG A 201 23.80 -17.43 -7.77
CA ARG A 201 24.32 -18.41 -8.73
C ARG A 201 24.93 -19.64 -8.04
N GLU A 202 25.74 -19.45 -7.00
CA GLU A 202 26.30 -20.55 -6.20
C GLU A 202 25.23 -21.44 -5.57
N LEU A 203 24.15 -20.83 -5.08
CA LEU A 203 23.00 -21.53 -4.49
C LEU A 203 22.06 -22.14 -5.53
N ASN A 204 22.32 -21.92 -6.83
CA ASN A 204 21.42 -22.27 -7.92
C ASN A 204 20.01 -21.69 -7.67
N ALA A 205 19.95 -20.40 -7.35
CA ALA A 205 18.73 -19.68 -7.02
C ALA A 205 18.58 -18.39 -7.85
N CYS A 206 17.36 -17.89 -7.91
CA CYS A 206 16.98 -16.61 -8.52
C CYS A 206 15.97 -15.91 -7.63
N ASP A 207 15.89 -14.58 -7.68
CA ASP A 207 14.71 -13.88 -7.20
C ASP A 207 13.75 -13.52 -8.36
N PHE A 208 12.66 -12.82 -8.05
CA PHE A 208 11.64 -12.47 -9.03
C PHE A 208 12.18 -11.55 -10.14
N GLY A 209 13.03 -10.57 -9.80
CA GLY A 209 13.61 -9.66 -10.80
C GLY A 209 14.56 -10.39 -11.75
N ASP A 210 15.31 -11.37 -11.24
CA ASP A 210 16.22 -12.20 -12.04
C ASP A 210 15.53 -12.98 -13.14
N LEU A 211 14.28 -13.40 -12.92
CA LEU A 211 13.52 -14.16 -13.92
C LEU A 211 13.48 -13.40 -15.25
N LEU A 212 13.23 -12.09 -15.23
CA LEU A 212 13.21 -11.28 -16.45
C LEU A 212 14.62 -10.81 -16.85
N LEU A 213 15.43 -10.37 -15.90
CA LEU A 213 16.76 -9.84 -16.19
C LEU A 213 17.69 -10.88 -16.84
N HIS A 214 17.62 -12.14 -16.41
CA HIS A 214 18.35 -13.22 -17.05
C HIS A 214 17.85 -13.52 -18.46
N ASN A 215 16.54 -13.45 -18.71
CA ASN A 215 16.03 -13.57 -20.09
C ASN A 215 16.61 -12.48 -21.00
N LEU A 216 16.64 -11.23 -20.55
CA LEU A 216 17.26 -10.14 -21.31
C LEU A 216 18.75 -10.41 -21.55
N THR A 217 19.46 -10.92 -20.55
CA THR A 217 20.88 -11.26 -20.66
C THR A 217 21.10 -12.37 -21.70
N ILE A 218 20.28 -13.43 -21.66
CA ILE A 218 20.33 -14.56 -22.60
C ILE A 218 20.05 -14.07 -24.02
N PHE A 219 18.97 -13.34 -24.24
CA PHE A 219 18.60 -12.90 -25.60
C PHE A 219 19.62 -11.92 -26.22
N ASN A 220 20.27 -11.09 -25.41
CA ASN A 220 21.34 -10.22 -25.91
C ASN A 220 22.65 -10.98 -26.19
N ALA A 221 22.99 -11.99 -25.38
CA ALA A 221 24.22 -12.78 -25.54
C ALA A 221 24.10 -13.88 -26.59
N HIS A 222 22.89 -14.42 -26.79
CA HIS A 222 22.58 -15.56 -27.68
C HIS A 222 21.44 -15.21 -28.65
N PRO A 223 21.73 -14.46 -29.73
CA PRO A 223 20.73 -14.09 -30.73
C PRO A 223 20.07 -15.27 -31.44
N ASP A 224 20.76 -16.42 -31.49
CA ASP A 224 20.26 -17.68 -32.02
C ASP A 224 19.09 -18.24 -31.18
N ILE A 225 19.18 -18.17 -29.86
CA ILE A 225 18.08 -18.54 -28.95
C ILE A 225 16.90 -17.59 -29.16
N LEU A 226 17.15 -16.29 -29.25
CA LEU A 226 16.09 -15.31 -29.52
C LEU A 226 15.40 -15.61 -30.86
N ALA A 227 16.15 -16.01 -31.89
CA ALA A 227 15.58 -16.38 -33.19
C ALA A 227 14.69 -17.63 -33.14
N GLU A 228 14.98 -18.62 -32.28
CA GLU A 228 14.04 -19.74 -32.00
C GLU A 228 12.72 -19.21 -31.48
N TYR A 229 12.77 -18.29 -30.51
CA TYR A 229 11.58 -17.67 -29.93
C TYR A 229 10.83 -16.78 -30.91
N HIS A 230 11.50 -16.09 -31.85
CA HIS A 230 10.82 -15.37 -32.93
C HIS A 230 10.07 -16.30 -33.89
N GLY A 231 10.64 -17.48 -34.19
CA GLY A 231 9.96 -18.48 -35.02
C GLY A 231 8.78 -19.15 -34.30
N ARG A 232 8.89 -19.30 -32.98
CA ARG A 232 7.86 -19.93 -32.16
C ARG A 232 6.76 -18.95 -31.76
N ILE A 233 7.10 -17.76 -31.25
CA ILE A 233 6.17 -16.76 -30.74
C ILE A 233 6.02 -15.67 -31.79
N THR A 234 4.96 -15.77 -32.58
CA THR A 234 4.69 -14.84 -33.69
C THR A 234 3.74 -13.73 -33.29
N HIS A 235 2.94 -13.92 -32.25
CA HIS A 235 1.94 -12.95 -31.78
C HIS A 235 2.04 -12.80 -30.27
N LEU A 236 2.24 -11.56 -29.81
CA LEU A 236 2.27 -11.20 -28.41
C LEU A 236 1.01 -10.40 -28.04
N MET A 237 0.38 -10.77 -26.94
CA MET A 237 -0.78 -10.09 -26.38
C MET A 237 -0.47 -9.73 -24.94
N VAL A 238 -0.58 -8.45 -24.59
CA VAL A 238 -0.22 -7.96 -23.27
C VAL A 238 -1.39 -7.23 -22.66
N ASP A 239 -1.78 -7.68 -21.48
CA ASP A 239 -2.80 -7.08 -20.65
C ASP A 239 -2.17 -6.20 -19.54
N GLU A 240 -2.87 -5.13 -19.15
CA GLU A 240 -2.43 -4.13 -18.14
C GLU A 240 -1.07 -3.49 -18.50
N TYR A 241 -0.89 -3.12 -19.78
CA TYR A 241 0.39 -2.63 -20.29
C TYR A 241 0.90 -1.36 -19.57
N GLN A 242 0.01 -0.55 -19.00
CA GLN A 242 0.37 0.64 -18.22
C GLN A 242 1.15 0.32 -16.92
N ASP A 243 1.00 -0.91 -16.38
CA ASP A 243 1.66 -1.31 -15.14
C ASP A 243 3.05 -1.93 -15.39
N THR A 244 3.55 -1.85 -16.62
CA THR A 244 4.84 -2.48 -16.98
C THR A 244 6.02 -1.65 -16.52
N ASN A 245 7.04 -2.34 -15.97
CA ASN A 245 8.34 -1.73 -15.71
C ASN A 245 9.28 -1.80 -16.92
N VAL A 246 10.45 -1.18 -16.84
CA VAL A 246 11.41 -1.11 -17.96
C VAL A 246 11.88 -2.50 -18.39
N THR A 247 12.17 -3.40 -17.45
CA THR A 247 12.61 -4.77 -17.75
C THR A 247 11.56 -5.57 -18.49
N GLN A 248 10.30 -5.50 -18.06
CA GLN A 248 9.17 -6.14 -18.73
C GLN A 248 8.97 -5.59 -20.14
N TYR A 249 9.04 -4.26 -20.30
CA TYR A 249 8.98 -3.59 -21.59
C TYR A 249 10.10 -4.08 -22.54
N LEU A 250 11.35 -4.10 -22.07
CA LEU A 250 12.49 -4.57 -22.88
C LEU A 250 12.35 -6.04 -23.27
N TRP A 251 11.79 -6.87 -22.39
CA TRP A 251 11.56 -8.28 -22.65
C TRP A 251 10.52 -8.47 -23.77
N LEU A 252 9.41 -7.73 -23.73
CA LEU A 252 8.42 -7.71 -24.80
C LEU A 252 9.01 -7.21 -26.11
N ARG A 253 9.80 -6.13 -26.06
CA ARG A 253 10.43 -5.53 -27.24
C ARG A 253 11.36 -6.50 -27.96
N LEU A 254 12.18 -7.25 -27.23
CA LEU A 254 13.07 -8.25 -27.83
C LEU A 254 12.28 -9.38 -28.50
N LEU A 255 11.24 -9.89 -27.85
CA LEU A 255 10.40 -10.95 -28.40
C LEU A 255 9.59 -10.48 -29.63
N ALA A 256 9.13 -9.23 -29.63
CA ALA A 256 8.36 -8.66 -30.74
C ALA A 256 9.22 -8.18 -31.91
N GLN A 257 10.55 -8.10 -31.76
CA GLN A 257 11.44 -7.41 -32.70
C GLN A 257 11.32 -7.87 -34.17
N LYS A 258 11.17 -9.18 -34.42
CA LYS A 258 11.09 -9.73 -35.79
C LYS A 258 9.67 -9.77 -36.35
N GLY A 259 8.71 -10.23 -35.56
CA GLY A 259 7.32 -10.41 -36.02
C GLY A 259 6.48 -9.14 -35.98
N ARG A 260 6.85 -8.15 -35.14
CA ARG A 260 6.14 -6.88 -34.90
C ARG A 260 4.65 -6.98 -34.57
N ASN A 261 4.11 -8.18 -34.39
CA ASN A 261 2.72 -8.42 -33.97
C ASN A 261 2.61 -8.36 -32.43
N LEU A 262 2.65 -7.13 -31.91
CA LEU A 262 2.50 -6.84 -30.49
C LEU A 262 1.17 -6.12 -30.25
N CYS A 263 0.23 -6.79 -29.60
CA CYS A 263 -1.02 -6.21 -29.16
C CYS A 263 -0.92 -5.87 -27.66
N CYS A 264 -0.75 -4.59 -27.34
CA CYS A 264 -0.77 -4.10 -25.97
C CYS A 264 -2.13 -3.50 -25.65
N VAL A 265 -2.67 -3.84 -24.49
CA VAL A 265 -3.96 -3.35 -24.02
C VAL A 265 -3.78 -2.78 -22.62
N GLY A 266 -4.22 -1.53 -22.44
CA GLY A 266 -3.97 -0.80 -21.21
C GLY A 266 -4.84 0.43 -21.05
N ASP A 267 -4.71 1.03 -19.89
CA ASP A 267 -5.41 2.24 -19.48
C ASP A 267 -4.45 3.13 -18.69
N ASP A 268 -4.01 4.24 -19.28
CA ASP A 268 -3.12 5.25 -18.66
C ASP A 268 -3.70 5.81 -17.36
N ASP A 269 -5.01 6.02 -17.34
CA ASP A 269 -5.74 6.55 -16.20
C ASP A 269 -5.84 5.54 -15.04
N GLN A 270 -5.51 4.26 -15.28
CA GLN A 270 -5.44 3.20 -14.24
C GLN A 270 -4.01 2.78 -13.86
N SER A 271 -2.98 3.56 -14.22
CA SER A 271 -1.60 3.31 -13.78
C SER A 271 -1.37 3.76 -12.33
N ILE A 272 -1.50 2.81 -11.38
CA ILE A 272 -1.45 3.08 -9.92
C ILE A 272 -0.35 2.30 -9.17
N TYR A 273 0.57 1.65 -9.90
CA TYR A 273 1.68 0.88 -9.33
C TYR A 273 3.04 1.54 -9.57
N GLY A 274 3.11 2.88 -9.64
CA GLY A 274 4.35 3.61 -9.84
C GLY A 274 5.37 3.36 -8.72
N TRP A 275 4.89 3.16 -7.49
CA TRP A 275 5.73 2.73 -6.36
C TRP A 275 6.34 1.33 -6.50
N ARG A 276 5.82 0.47 -7.40
CA ARG A 276 6.41 -0.82 -7.78
C ARG A 276 7.29 -0.74 -9.04
N GLY A 277 7.62 0.47 -9.50
CA GLY A 277 8.46 0.69 -10.68
C GLY A 277 7.72 0.58 -12.02
N ALA A 278 6.38 0.63 -12.02
CA ALA A 278 5.62 0.76 -13.26
C ALA A 278 5.89 2.13 -13.92
N GLU A 279 6.13 2.13 -15.23
CA GLU A 279 6.51 3.31 -16.00
C GLU A 279 5.46 3.59 -17.07
N ILE A 280 4.56 4.54 -16.79
CA ILE A 280 3.48 4.92 -17.72
C ILE A 280 4.04 5.41 -19.08
N ALA A 281 5.27 5.93 -19.08
CA ALA A 281 6.00 6.35 -20.26
C ALA A 281 6.15 5.22 -21.31
N ASN A 282 6.15 3.95 -20.90
CA ASN A 282 6.19 2.80 -21.82
C ASN A 282 4.97 2.76 -22.75
N MET A 283 3.81 3.21 -22.25
CA MET A 283 2.60 3.30 -23.05
C MET A 283 2.51 4.63 -23.80
N LEU A 284 2.93 5.74 -23.18
CA LEU A 284 2.93 7.05 -23.84
C LEU A 284 3.82 7.08 -25.09
N LYS A 285 4.98 6.41 -25.03
CA LYS A 285 5.96 6.36 -26.13
C LYS A 285 5.68 5.26 -27.15
N PHE A 286 4.58 4.52 -27.04
CA PHE A 286 4.34 3.36 -27.89
C PHE A 286 4.36 3.70 -29.38
N GLN A 287 3.72 4.81 -29.79
CA GLN A 287 3.71 5.28 -31.18
C GLN A 287 5.07 5.86 -31.63
N GLU A 288 5.88 6.38 -30.71
CA GLU A 288 7.25 6.81 -31.03
C GLU A 288 8.15 5.59 -31.32
N ILE A 289 7.93 4.48 -30.61
CA ILE A 289 8.69 3.24 -30.74
C ILE A 289 8.23 2.44 -31.96
N TYR A 290 6.93 2.40 -32.20
CA TYR A 290 6.30 1.72 -33.32
C TYR A 290 5.50 2.75 -34.16
N PRO A 291 6.15 3.45 -35.11
CA PRO A 291 5.49 4.47 -35.92
C PRO A 291 4.31 3.96 -36.76
N GLU A 292 4.33 2.68 -37.12
CA GLU A 292 3.25 1.99 -37.82
C GLU A 292 2.14 1.45 -36.90
N ALA A 293 2.23 1.68 -35.58
CA ALA A 293 1.26 1.16 -34.64
C ALA A 293 -0.12 1.79 -34.82
N GLU A 294 -1.12 0.93 -34.92
CA GLU A 294 -2.51 1.36 -34.84
C GLU A 294 -2.90 1.57 -33.38
N VAL A 295 -3.63 2.66 -33.12
CA VAL A 295 -4.14 2.99 -31.80
C VAL A 295 -5.65 3.03 -31.85
N ILE A 296 -6.28 2.06 -31.18
CA ILE A 296 -7.73 1.94 -31.10
C ILE A 296 -8.18 2.33 -29.70
N ARG A 297 -9.09 3.30 -29.62
CA ARG A 297 -9.64 3.78 -28.35
C ARG A 297 -10.97 3.10 -28.07
N LEU A 298 -11.08 2.42 -26.93
CA LEU A 298 -12.34 1.90 -26.42
C LEU A 298 -12.90 2.89 -25.41
N GLU A 299 -13.93 3.61 -25.82
CA GLU A 299 -14.49 4.74 -25.07
C GLU A 299 -15.88 4.44 -24.48
N GLU A 300 -16.58 3.45 -25.01
CA GLU A 300 -17.89 3.04 -24.50
C GLU A 300 -17.73 2.15 -23.25
N ASN A 301 -18.19 2.67 -22.12
CA ASN A 301 -18.21 1.99 -20.84
C ASN A 301 -19.54 1.24 -20.66
N TYR A 302 -19.44 -0.04 -20.29
CA TYR A 302 -20.61 -0.92 -20.06
C TYR A 302 -20.89 -1.18 -18.58
N ARG A 303 -20.12 -0.57 -17.68
CA ARG A 303 -20.11 -0.84 -16.24
C ARG A 303 -20.94 0.15 -15.44
N SER A 304 -20.70 1.44 -15.66
CA SER A 304 -21.08 2.55 -14.78
C SER A 304 -22.13 3.44 -15.44
N THR A 305 -22.94 4.08 -14.62
CA THR A 305 -23.94 5.08 -15.05
C THR A 305 -23.30 6.41 -15.43
N GLY A 306 -24.05 7.27 -16.13
CA GLY A 306 -23.57 8.55 -16.65
C GLY A 306 -22.94 9.45 -15.60
N HIS A 307 -23.64 9.74 -14.49
CA HIS A 307 -23.10 10.61 -13.44
C HIS A 307 -21.78 10.13 -12.84
N ILE A 308 -21.59 8.80 -12.69
CA ILE A 308 -20.34 8.21 -12.17
C ILE A 308 -19.20 8.43 -13.16
N LEU A 309 -19.45 8.26 -14.46
CA LEU A 309 -18.45 8.48 -15.50
C LEU A 309 -18.11 9.95 -15.69
N ASP A 310 -19.09 10.84 -15.57
CA ASP A 310 -18.87 12.29 -15.62
C ASP A 310 -17.92 12.72 -14.49
N ALA A 311 -18.14 12.21 -13.27
CA ALA A 311 -17.24 12.47 -12.14
C ALA A 311 -15.84 11.88 -12.35
N ALA A 312 -15.74 10.63 -12.81
CA ALA A 312 -14.45 10.01 -13.10
C ALA A 312 -13.67 10.81 -14.15
N SER A 313 -14.36 11.23 -15.22
CA SER A 313 -13.79 11.99 -16.33
C SER A 313 -13.38 13.40 -15.91
N ALA A 314 -14.17 14.07 -15.06
CA ALA A 314 -13.86 15.40 -14.56
C ALA A 314 -12.61 15.40 -13.66
N VAL A 315 -12.49 14.44 -12.75
CA VAL A 315 -11.30 14.27 -11.92
C VAL A 315 -10.10 14.04 -12.82
N ILE A 316 -10.09 12.97 -13.61
CA ILE A 316 -8.89 12.58 -14.38
C ILE A 316 -8.45 13.60 -15.44
N ALA A 317 -9.37 14.45 -15.94
CA ALA A 317 -9.05 15.51 -16.90
C ALA A 317 -8.03 16.54 -16.39
N HIS A 318 -7.82 16.62 -15.08
CA HIS A 318 -6.83 17.53 -14.49
C HIS A 318 -5.39 17.00 -14.57
N ASN A 319 -5.17 15.74 -14.99
CA ASN A 319 -3.81 15.22 -15.23
C ASN A 319 -3.27 15.73 -16.57
N GLU A 320 -2.01 16.17 -16.58
CA GLU A 320 -1.35 16.68 -17.79
C GLU A 320 -0.82 15.53 -18.65
N THR A 321 -0.36 14.44 -18.02
CA THR A 321 0.23 13.28 -18.72
C THR A 321 -0.81 12.20 -19.06
N ARG A 322 -1.47 12.34 -20.22
CA ARG A 322 -2.57 11.45 -20.69
C ARG A 322 -2.60 11.30 -22.23
N LEU A 323 -3.06 10.15 -22.73
CA LEU A 323 -3.19 9.82 -24.16
C LEU A 323 -4.51 10.30 -24.82
N GLY A 324 -5.41 10.89 -24.03
CA GLY A 324 -6.65 11.52 -24.48
C GLY A 324 -7.70 10.49 -24.93
N LYS A 325 -8.61 10.11 -24.01
CA LYS A 325 -9.77 9.24 -24.27
C LYS A 325 -11.01 9.67 -23.48
N SER A 326 -12.15 9.84 -24.13
CA SER A 326 -13.36 10.33 -23.45
C SER A 326 -14.31 9.18 -23.20
N LEU A 327 -14.49 8.77 -21.94
CA LEU A 327 -15.43 7.72 -21.60
C LEU A 327 -16.87 8.20 -21.72
N PHE A 328 -17.71 7.40 -22.37
CA PHE A 328 -19.16 7.61 -22.40
C PHE A 328 -19.88 6.28 -22.15
N THR A 329 -21.18 6.34 -21.83
CA THR A 329 -22.00 5.15 -21.59
C THR A 329 -23.33 5.26 -22.33
N SER A 330 -23.84 4.12 -22.78
CA SER A 330 -25.21 3.99 -23.30
C SER A 330 -26.24 3.74 -22.19
N HIS A 331 -25.79 3.56 -20.94
CA HIS A 331 -26.66 3.41 -19.77
C HIS A 331 -27.34 4.72 -19.43
N ASP A 332 -28.33 4.65 -18.54
CA ASP A 332 -28.94 5.86 -17.98
C ASP A 332 -27.94 6.68 -17.15
N GLN A 333 -28.33 7.93 -16.86
CA GLN A 333 -27.55 8.81 -16.00
C GLN A 333 -27.40 8.27 -14.57
N GLY A 334 -28.30 7.37 -14.15
CA GLY A 334 -28.30 6.79 -12.81
C GLY A 334 -28.58 7.80 -11.70
N GLU A 335 -28.33 7.36 -10.47
CA GLU A 335 -28.41 8.22 -9.28
C GLU A 335 -27.26 9.24 -9.28
N LYS A 336 -27.52 10.42 -8.72
CA LYS A 336 -26.47 11.41 -8.47
C LYS A 336 -25.49 10.90 -7.40
N ILE A 337 -24.25 11.32 -7.50
CA ILE A 337 -23.20 10.96 -6.54
C ILE A 337 -23.44 11.71 -5.24
N ARG A 338 -23.43 10.98 -4.12
CA ARG A 338 -23.56 11.61 -2.80
C ARG A 338 -22.19 12.01 -2.28
N VAL A 339 -22.09 13.24 -1.81
CA VAL A 339 -20.89 13.78 -1.19
C VAL A 339 -21.23 14.18 0.24
N CYS A 340 -20.67 13.47 1.22
CA CYS A 340 -21.05 13.60 2.61
C CYS A 340 -19.90 14.13 3.48
N GLY A 341 -20.20 15.07 4.38
CA GLY A 341 -19.23 15.60 5.35
C GLY A 341 -19.63 15.28 6.79
N TYR A 342 -18.68 14.74 7.57
CA TYR A 342 -18.88 14.30 8.95
C TYR A 342 -17.90 14.96 9.92
N TRP A 343 -18.26 15.06 11.20
CA TRP A 343 -17.36 15.64 12.21
C TRP A 343 -16.10 14.79 12.41
N ASP A 344 -16.26 13.47 12.55
CA ASP A 344 -15.18 12.53 12.81
C ASP A 344 -15.29 11.21 12.03
N GLY A 345 -14.22 10.40 12.07
CA GLY A 345 -14.16 9.10 11.40
C GLY A 345 -15.18 8.09 11.93
N ALA A 346 -15.50 8.14 13.22
CA ALA A 346 -16.53 7.29 13.82
C ALA A 346 -17.95 7.65 13.35
N GLY A 347 -18.24 8.94 13.16
CA GLY A 347 -19.48 9.45 12.58
C GLY A 347 -19.61 9.06 11.11
N GLU A 348 -18.52 9.17 10.34
CA GLU A 348 -18.46 8.68 8.96
C GLU A 348 -18.77 7.17 8.89
N ALA A 349 -18.11 6.35 9.71
CA ALA A 349 -18.37 4.91 9.77
C ALA A 349 -19.82 4.60 10.15
N ARG A 350 -20.39 5.31 11.13
CA ARG A 350 -21.79 5.15 11.56
C ARG A 350 -22.75 5.40 10.40
N ALA A 351 -22.60 6.53 9.71
CA ALA A 351 -23.47 6.92 8.62
C ALA A 351 -23.36 5.97 7.41
N VAL A 352 -22.16 5.49 7.09
CA VAL A 352 -21.96 4.46 6.06
C VAL A 352 -22.66 3.16 6.46
N GLY A 353 -22.51 2.71 7.72
CA GLY A 353 -23.21 1.53 8.23
C GLY A 353 -24.74 1.64 8.15
N ASP A 354 -25.30 2.78 8.57
CA ASP A 354 -26.75 3.05 8.53
C ASP A 354 -27.28 3.05 7.09
N ARG A 355 -26.47 3.59 6.15
CA ARG A 355 -26.82 3.62 4.74
C ARG A 355 -26.82 2.22 4.13
N ILE A 356 -25.81 1.40 4.45
CA ILE A 356 -25.75 0.01 3.99
C ILE A 356 -26.97 -0.76 4.51
N GLU A 357 -27.26 -0.67 5.82
CA GLU A 357 -28.42 -1.34 6.40
C GLU A 357 -29.72 -0.93 5.71
N SER A 358 -29.89 0.37 5.43
CA SER A 358 -31.05 0.88 4.70
C SER A 358 -31.15 0.28 3.29
N LEU A 359 -30.06 0.25 2.53
CA LEU A 359 -30.03 -0.31 1.16
C LEU A 359 -30.39 -1.80 1.16
N ILE A 360 -29.90 -2.56 2.13
CA ILE A 360 -30.22 -3.99 2.27
C ILE A 360 -31.68 -4.17 2.71
N ARG A 361 -32.14 -3.41 3.71
CA ARG A 361 -33.51 -3.50 4.24
C ARG A 361 -34.58 -3.23 3.19
N TYR A 362 -34.34 -2.27 2.29
CA TYR A 362 -35.24 -1.96 1.17
C TYR A 362 -35.02 -2.87 -0.06
N GLY A 363 -34.10 -3.83 0.01
CA GLY A 363 -33.82 -4.77 -1.08
C GLY A 363 -33.21 -4.11 -2.32
N GLU A 364 -32.57 -2.95 -2.17
CA GLU A 364 -32.00 -2.19 -3.29
C GLU A 364 -30.67 -2.78 -3.79
N THR A 365 -29.96 -3.52 -2.94
CA THR A 365 -28.65 -4.14 -3.23
C THR A 365 -28.44 -5.35 -2.30
N ARG A 366 -27.51 -6.25 -2.64
CA ARG A 366 -27.10 -7.40 -1.81
C ARG A 366 -25.76 -7.14 -1.15
N TYR A 367 -25.47 -7.78 -0.02
CA TYR A 367 -24.20 -7.60 0.71
C TYR A 367 -22.95 -7.73 -0.20
N ASN A 368 -22.90 -8.78 -1.04
CA ASN A 368 -21.78 -9.06 -1.94
C ASN A 368 -21.54 -7.98 -3.01
N ASP A 369 -22.53 -7.14 -3.30
CA ASP A 369 -22.46 -6.10 -4.32
C ASP A 369 -22.12 -4.72 -3.72
N ILE A 370 -21.71 -4.68 -2.44
CA ILE A 370 -21.31 -3.48 -1.71
C ILE A 370 -19.83 -3.52 -1.35
N ALA A 371 -19.13 -2.42 -1.60
CA ALA A 371 -17.76 -2.23 -1.13
C ALA A 371 -17.50 -0.88 -0.45
N VAL A 372 -16.64 -0.90 0.56
CA VAL A 372 -16.05 0.28 1.21
C VAL A 372 -14.57 0.33 0.87
N LEU A 373 -14.14 1.36 0.13
CA LEU A 373 -12.78 1.47 -0.39
C LEU A 373 -12.02 2.58 0.34
N VAL A 374 -11.05 2.20 1.16
CA VAL A 374 -10.22 3.13 1.94
C VAL A 374 -8.87 3.43 1.26
N ARG A 375 -8.24 4.56 1.55
CA ARG A 375 -6.90 4.88 1.03
C ARG A 375 -5.79 4.13 1.77
N ALA A 376 -5.94 3.98 3.09
CA ALA A 376 -4.96 3.38 3.96
C ALA A 376 -5.58 2.27 4.83
N GLY A 377 -4.80 1.22 5.11
CA GLY A 377 -5.29 0.03 5.82
C GLY A 377 -5.68 0.28 7.28
N PHE A 378 -5.24 1.37 7.91
CA PHE A 378 -5.67 1.71 9.28
C PHE A 378 -7.13 2.19 9.31
N GLN A 379 -7.65 2.75 8.21
CA GLN A 379 -9.03 3.27 8.15
C GLN A 379 -10.07 2.15 8.24
N THR A 380 -9.73 0.90 7.87
CA THR A 380 -10.72 -0.19 7.89
C THR A 380 -11.28 -0.42 9.28
N ARG A 381 -10.48 -0.17 10.32
CA ARG A 381 -10.83 -0.42 11.71
C ARG A 381 -12.12 0.26 12.15
N GLU A 382 -12.28 1.55 11.87
CA GLU A 382 -13.48 2.31 12.28
C GLU A 382 -14.77 1.72 11.65
N PHE A 383 -14.67 1.25 10.40
CA PHE A 383 -15.77 0.56 9.72
C PHE A 383 -16.01 -0.85 10.25
N GLU A 384 -14.93 -1.62 10.49
CA GLU A 384 -15.01 -2.96 11.09
C GLU A 384 -15.78 -2.88 12.43
N GLU A 385 -15.36 -1.99 13.33
CA GLU A 385 -16.01 -1.79 14.64
C GLU A 385 -17.49 -1.41 14.51
N ARG A 386 -17.83 -0.51 13.57
CA ARG A 386 -19.23 -0.17 13.33
C ARG A 386 -20.02 -1.39 12.85
N PHE A 387 -19.51 -2.14 11.88
CA PHE A 387 -20.20 -3.29 11.31
C PHE A 387 -20.42 -4.39 12.33
N ILE A 388 -19.44 -4.64 13.20
CA ILE A 388 -19.59 -5.57 14.31
C ILE A 388 -20.70 -5.10 15.27
N LYS A 389 -20.70 -3.82 15.66
CA LYS A 389 -21.70 -3.26 16.60
C LYS A 389 -23.14 -3.40 16.10
N ILE A 390 -23.38 -3.39 14.79
CA ILE A 390 -24.71 -3.54 14.18
C ILE A 390 -24.98 -4.95 13.64
N GLY A 391 -24.04 -5.89 13.81
CA GLY A 391 -24.17 -7.26 13.28
C GLY A 391 -24.18 -7.33 11.75
N LEU A 392 -23.55 -6.39 11.05
CA LEU A 392 -23.47 -6.36 9.60
C LEU A 392 -22.36 -7.32 9.12
N PRO A 393 -22.66 -8.30 8.24
CA PRO A 393 -21.68 -9.25 7.75
C PRO A 393 -20.69 -8.58 6.80
N TYR A 394 -19.39 -8.71 7.07
CA TYR A 394 -18.34 -8.07 6.28
C TYR A 394 -17.10 -8.95 6.15
N ARG A 395 -16.32 -8.66 5.11
CA ARG A 395 -14.99 -9.24 4.88
C ARG A 395 -13.97 -8.17 4.54
N VAL A 396 -12.73 -8.38 4.96
CA VAL A 396 -11.62 -7.49 4.63
C VAL A 396 -10.73 -8.18 3.59
N VAL A 397 -10.48 -7.53 2.44
CA VAL A 397 -9.51 -8.03 1.44
C VAL A 397 -8.12 -7.60 1.87
N GLY A 398 -7.45 -8.51 2.58
CA GLY A 398 -6.20 -8.29 3.32
C GLY A 398 -6.22 -9.15 4.59
N ALA A 399 -5.32 -8.89 5.55
CA ALA A 399 -5.45 -9.46 6.89
C ALA A 399 -6.38 -8.58 7.73
N LYS A 400 -7.47 -9.15 8.28
CA LYS A 400 -8.34 -8.44 9.26
C LYS A 400 -7.49 -7.94 10.42
N PHE A 401 -7.82 -6.80 11.01
CA PHE A 401 -6.98 -6.19 12.05
C PHE A 401 -6.66 -7.17 13.20
N TYR A 402 -7.68 -7.86 13.72
CA TYR A 402 -7.55 -8.82 14.83
C TYR A 402 -6.91 -10.16 14.44
N GLU A 403 -6.76 -10.46 13.15
CA GLU A 403 -6.11 -11.68 12.67
C GLU A 403 -4.59 -11.51 12.50
N ARG A 404 -4.10 -10.26 12.51
CA ARG A 404 -2.67 -9.96 12.37
C ARG A 404 -1.88 -10.60 13.50
N GLN A 405 -0.68 -11.08 13.17
CA GLN A 405 0.14 -11.87 14.11
C GLN A 405 0.40 -11.10 15.41
N GLU A 406 0.84 -9.85 15.31
CA GLU A 406 1.15 -8.99 16.44
C GLU A 406 -0.05 -8.74 17.34
N ILE A 407 -1.23 -8.58 16.74
CA ILE A 407 -2.49 -8.36 17.44
C ILE A 407 -2.95 -9.64 18.14
N ARG A 408 -2.90 -10.79 17.45
CA ARG A 408 -3.25 -12.10 18.04
C ARG A 408 -2.34 -12.47 19.19
N ASP A 409 -1.06 -12.16 19.11
CA ASP A 409 -0.10 -12.41 20.18
C ASP A 409 -0.39 -11.52 21.39
N ALA A 410 -0.65 -10.22 21.17
CA ALA A 410 -1.06 -9.30 22.23
C ALA A 410 -2.37 -9.74 22.93
N ILE A 411 -3.39 -10.11 22.14
CA ILE A 411 -4.67 -10.62 22.66
C ILE A 411 -4.46 -11.91 23.44
N ALA A 412 -3.56 -12.79 23.01
CA ALA A 412 -3.26 -14.02 23.73
C ALA A 412 -2.66 -13.75 25.13
N TYR A 413 -1.81 -12.73 25.31
CA TYR A 413 -1.36 -12.31 26.65
C TYR A 413 -2.53 -11.92 27.54
N LEU A 414 -3.41 -11.07 27.01
CA LEU A 414 -4.59 -10.59 27.72
C LEU A 414 -5.57 -11.73 28.05
N ARG A 415 -5.74 -12.69 27.15
CA ARG A 415 -6.56 -13.90 27.37
C ARG A 415 -6.03 -14.76 28.50
N VAL A 416 -4.71 -14.98 28.61
CA VAL A 416 -4.14 -15.75 29.74
C VAL A 416 -4.30 -15.01 31.07
N ILE A 417 -4.25 -13.67 31.05
CA ILE A 417 -4.49 -12.84 32.25
C ILE A 417 -5.95 -12.95 32.70
N ALA A 418 -6.90 -12.82 31.77
CA ALA A 418 -8.33 -12.94 32.06
C ALA A 418 -8.74 -14.38 32.39
N GLN A 419 -8.20 -15.37 31.68
CA GLN A 419 -8.50 -16.79 31.81
C GLN A 419 -7.20 -17.63 31.87
N PRO A 420 -6.69 -17.94 33.08
CA PRO A 420 -5.48 -18.76 33.27
C PRO A 420 -5.58 -20.19 32.72
N ALA A 421 -6.80 -20.66 32.45
CA ALA A 421 -7.06 -21.97 31.88
C ALA A 421 -6.92 -22.02 30.34
N ASP A 422 -6.58 -20.90 29.69
CA ASP A 422 -6.45 -20.82 28.23
C ASP A 422 -5.10 -21.35 27.74
N ASP A 423 -5.01 -22.67 27.65
CA ASP A 423 -3.81 -23.40 27.22
C ASP A 423 -3.36 -23.02 25.79
N LEU A 424 -4.33 -22.75 24.90
CA LEU A 424 -4.07 -22.35 23.51
C LEU A 424 -3.40 -20.98 23.43
N ALA A 425 -3.90 -20.01 24.20
CA ALA A 425 -3.30 -18.69 24.28
C ALA A 425 -1.90 -18.74 24.92
N LEU A 426 -1.74 -19.50 26.01
CA LEU A 426 -0.44 -19.65 26.69
C LEU A 426 0.60 -20.25 25.75
N GLU A 427 0.28 -21.33 25.04
CA GLU A 427 1.22 -21.98 24.14
C GLU A 427 1.70 -21.07 23.00
N ARG A 428 0.80 -20.22 22.48
CA ARG A 428 1.12 -19.26 21.44
C ARG A 428 2.20 -18.26 21.86
N ILE A 429 2.14 -17.81 23.12
CA ILE A 429 2.95 -16.67 23.61
C ILE A 429 4.09 -17.06 24.54
N ILE A 430 4.12 -18.29 25.07
CA ILE A 430 5.10 -18.72 26.08
C ILE A 430 6.54 -18.47 25.62
N ASN A 431 6.81 -18.62 24.33
CA ASN A 431 8.12 -18.37 23.71
C ASN A 431 8.11 -17.25 22.64
N THR A 432 7.14 -16.34 22.71
CA THR A 432 7.01 -15.18 21.79
C THR A 432 6.94 -13.89 22.62
N PRO A 433 8.02 -13.08 22.72
CA PRO A 433 9.32 -13.20 22.05
C PRO A 433 10.15 -14.39 22.54
N ARG A 434 11.20 -14.75 21.80
CA ARG A 434 12.05 -15.91 22.13
C ARG A 434 12.67 -15.78 23.52
N ARG A 435 12.22 -16.63 24.44
CA ARG A 435 12.69 -16.72 25.83
C ARG A 435 13.58 -17.93 26.09
N GLY A 436 13.97 -18.66 25.06
CA GLY A 436 14.77 -19.88 25.23
C GLY A 436 14.00 -21.04 25.86
N ILE A 437 12.67 -20.99 25.83
CA ILE A 437 11.80 -22.11 26.23
C ILE A 437 11.63 -23.02 25.01
N GLY A 438 12.31 -24.17 25.02
CA GLY A 438 12.31 -25.09 23.89
C GLY A 438 11.05 -25.94 23.78
N ASN A 439 10.78 -26.50 22.60
CA ASN A 439 9.63 -27.38 22.34
C ASN A 439 9.56 -28.58 23.31
N ALA A 440 10.72 -29.12 23.74
CA ALA A 440 10.75 -30.20 24.73
C ALA A 440 10.13 -29.78 26.07
N THR A 441 10.41 -28.57 26.54
CA THR A 441 9.84 -28.04 27.80
C THR A 441 8.34 -27.84 27.68
N ILE A 442 7.87 -27.31 26.54
CA ILE A 442 6.43 -27.13 26.27
C ILE A 442 5.70 -28.49 26.25
N GLN A 443 6.32 -29.52 25.66
CA GLN A 443 5.80 -30.88 25.66
C GLN A 443 5.72 -31.47 27.07
N THR A 444 6.74 -31.26 27.92
CA THR A 444 6.70 -31.69 29.32
C THR A 444 5.57 -31.02 30.09
N ILE A 445 5.35 -29.71 29.88
CA ILE A 445 4.22 -28.98 30.50
C ILE A 445 2.89 -29.58 30.06
N ARG A 446 2.70 -29.82 28.76
CA ARG A 446 1.48 -30.45 28.21
C ARG A 446 1.23 -31.84 28.77
N GLN A 447 2.27 -32.68 28.87
CA GLN A 447 2.16 -34.02 29.41
C GLN A 447 1.72 -33.98 30.88
N LEU A 448 2.33 -33.11 31.69
CA LEU A 448 1.94 -32.98 33.09
C LEU A 448 0.52 -32.43 33.25
N ALA A 449 0.15 -31.42 32.46
CA ALA A 449 -1.20 -30.85 32.42
C ALA A 449 -2.25 -31.93 32.11
N SER A 450 -1.99 -32.75 31.09
CA SER A 450 -2.86 -33.88 30.70
C SER A 450 -2.95 -34.96 31.77
N ILE A 451 -1.83 -35.37 32.37
CA ILE A 451 -1.79 -36.42 33.40
C ILE A 451 -2.55 -36.00 34.66
N ARG A 452 -2.41 -34.73 35.08
CA ARG A 452 -3.03 -34.21 36.31
C ARG A 452 -4.42 -33.62 36.09
N GLY A 453 -4.85 -33.43 34.86
CA GLY A 453 -6.12 -32.77 34.53
C GLY A 453 -6.17 -31.31 34.98
N ILE A 454 -5.04 -30.60 34.90
CA ILE A 454 -4.92 -29.18 35.29
C ILE A 454 -4.46 -28.34 34.08
N PRO A 455 -4.78 -27.03 34.02
CA PRO A 455 -4.30 -26.18 32.95
C PRO A 455 -2.78 -26.09 32.85
N MET A 456 -2.27 -25.77 31.66
CA MET A 456 -0.83 -25.68 31.39
C MET A 456 -0.12 -24.67 32.27
N LEU A 457 -0.75 -23.54 32.64
CA LEU A 457 -0.14 -22.56 33.53
C LEU A 457 0.12 -23.15 34.93
N ALA A 458 -0.87 -23.85 35.49
CA ALA A 458 -0.76 -24.54 36.77
C ALA A 458 0.23 -25.72 36.70
N ALA A 459 0.24 -26.46 35.60
CA ALA A 459 1.24 -27.52 35.38
C ALA A 459 2.66 -26.95 35.31
N ALA A 460 2.84 -25.79 34.71
CA ALA A 460 4.13 -25.12 34.64
C ALA A 460 4.60 -24.63 36.02
N GLU A 461 3.71 -24.10 36.87
CA GLU A 461 4.01 -23.79 38.28
C GLU A 461 4.47 -25.03 39.06
N VAL A 462 3.79 -26.16 38.89
CA VAL A 462 4.20 -27.43 39.50
C VAL A 462 5.58 -27.85 38.99
N LEU A 463 5.86 -27.76 37.69
CA LEU A 463 7.17 -28.11 37.12
C LEU A 463 8.31 -27.25 37.64
N LEU A 464 8.04 -26.00 38.02
CA LEU A 464 9.06 -25.16 38.65
C LEU A 464 9.49 -25.68 40.03
N THR A 465 8.65 -26.48 40.70
CA THR A 465 9.00 -27.14 41.97
C THR A 465 9.74 -28.47 41.78
N THR A 466 9.88 -28.96 40.55
CA THR A 466 10.59 -30.21 40.22
C THR A 466 11.96 -29.93 39.57
N ASP A 467 12.78 -30.97 39.45
CA ASP A 467 14.10 -30.91 38.79
C ASP A 467 14.08 -31.51 37.37
N GLU A 468 12.90 -31.59 36.75
CA GLU A 468 12.73 -32.15 35.40
C GLU A 468 13.15 -31.17 34.29
N LEU A 469 13.31 -29.88 34.62
CA LEU A 469 13.67 -28.83 33.67
C LEU A 469 15.14 -28.44 33.78
N LYS A 470 15.78 -28.19 32.62
CA LYS A 470 17.14 -27.62 32.58
C LYS A 470 17.17 -26.26 33.27
N PRO A 471 18.28 -25.87 33.95
CA PRO A 471 18.35 -24.63 34.74
C PRO A 471 17.96 -23.35 33.97
N ALA A 472 18.39 -23.22 32.71
CA ALA A 472 18.06 -22.07 31.87
C ALA A 472 16.56 -22.01 31.52
N ALA A 473 15.95 -23.15 31.17
CA ALA A 473 14.53 -23.24 30.86
C ALA A 473 13.68 -23.00 32.12
N LYS A 474 14.11 -23.53 33.28
CA LYS A 474 13.46 -23.33 34.58
C LYS A 474 13.44 -21.86 34.98
N ARG A 475 14.56 -21.15 34.81
CA ARG A 475 14.65 -19.69 35.08
C ARG A 475 13.70 -18.90 34.17
N ASN A 476 13.79 -19.09 32.87
CA ASN A 476 13.01 -18.31 31.91
C ASN A 476 11.50 -18.61 32.01
N LEU A 477 11.13 -19.85 32.35
CA LEU A 477 9.75 -20.24 32.65
C LEU A 477 9.26 -19.60 33.96
N SER A 478 10.11 -19.55 34.98
CA SER A 478 9.78 -18.86 36.24
C SER A 478 9.55 -17.37 36.05
N ASP A 479 10.37 -16.71 35.25
CA ASP A 479 10.27 -15.27 35.00
C ASP A 479 8.92 -14.91 34.36
N ILE A 480 8.48 -15.68 33.34
CA ILE A 480 7.22 -15.41 32.64
C ILE A 480 5.99 -15.78 33.48
N ILE A 481 6.02 -16.88 34.25
CA ILE A 481 4.90 -17.26 35.13
C ILE A 481 4.73 -16.22 36.24
N ASN A 482 5.82 -15.79 36.87
CA ASN A 482 5.77 -14.73 37.87
C ASN A 482 5.26 -13.42 37.28
N ALA A 483 5.55 -13.13 36.01
CA ALA A 483 4.98 -11.97 35.31
C ALA A 483 3.46 -12.10 35.16
N PHE A 484 2.92 -13.25 34.73
CA PHE A 484 1.47 -13.47 34.65
C PHE A 484 0.76 -13.33 36.00
N ILE A 485 1.36 -13.83 37.09
CA ILE A 485 0.81 -13.66 38.44
C ILE A 485 0.73 -12.18 38.81
N ARG A 486 1.79 -11.40 38.52
CA ARG A 486 1.80 -9.95 38.76
C ARG A 486 0.77 -9.21 37.91
N TRP A 487 0.72 -9.48 36.60
CA TRP A 487 -0.22 -8.82 35.69
C TRP A 487 -1.68 -9.10 36.07
N ARG A 488 -1.99 -10.30 36.55
CA ARG A 488 -3.33 -10.62 37.09
C ARG A 488 -3.68 -9.80 38.32
N SER A 489 -2.75 -9.63 39.26
CA SER A 489 -2.97 -8.74 40.41
C SER A 489 -3.12 -7.28 39.98
N GLN A 490 -2.36 -6.82 38.98
CA GLN A 490 -2.48 -5.47 38.46
C GLN A 490 -3.81 -5.23 37.73
N ALA A 491 -4.39 -6.26 37.09
CA ALA A 491 -5.68 -6.16 36.41
C ALA A 491 -6.85 -5.75 37.33
N GLU A 492 -6.73 -5.96 38.64
CA GLU A 492 -7.71 -5.51 39.63
C GLU A 492 -7.63 -4.00 39.93
N SER A 493 -6.53 -3.34 39.55
CA SER A 493 -6.21 -1.96 39.95
C SER A 493 -5.94 -1.01 38.79
N LEU A 494 -5.42 -1.51 37.67
CA LEU A 494 -5.14 -0.75 36.45
C LEU A 494 -6.33 -0.79 35.50
N SER A 495 -6.49 0.25 34.69
CA SER A 495 -7.39 0.18 33.54
C SER A 495 -6.85 -0.83 32.51
N HIS A 496 -7.74 -1.47 31.75
CA HIS A 496 -7.35 -2.48 30.75
C HIS A 496 -6.42 -1.95 29.63
N PRO A 497 -6.48 -0.68 29.17
CA PRO A 497 -5.46 -0.15 28.25
C PRO A 497 -4.09 0.02 28.91
N GLU A 498 -4.04 0.48 30.16
CA GLU A 498 -2.79 0.61 30.93
C GLU A 498 -2.17 -0.76 31.25
N LEU A 499 -3.02 -1.74 31.58
CA LEU A 499 -2.61 -3.13 31.75
C LEU A 499 -2.00 -3.66 30.44
N ALA A 500 -2.65 -3.43 29.29
CA ALA A 500 -2.13 -3.87 28.01
C ALA A 500 -0.77 -3.25 27.68
N MET A 501 -0.58 -1.95 27.90
CA MET A 501 0.73 -1.30 27.73
C MET A 501 1.79 -1.93 28.63
N THR A 502 1.47 -2.11 29.91
CA THR A 502 2.37 -2.72 30.89
C THR A 502 2.78 -4.13 30.48
N VAL A 503 1.81 -4.95 30.06
CA VAL A 503 2.05 -6.33 29.61
C VAL A 503 2.90 -6.37 28.35
N LEU A 504 2.62 -5.53 27.36
CA LEU A 504 3.37 -5.50 26.09
C LEU A 504 4.83 -5.08 26.30
N ASP A 505 5.07 -4.13 27.22
CA ASP A 505 6.41 -3.66 27.54
C ASP A 505 7.17 -4.67 28.43
N GLU A 506 6.59 -5.11 29.55
CA GLU A 506 7.24 -6.04 30.49
C GLU A 506 7.44 -7.45 29.92
N SER A 507 6.56 -7.90 29.03
CA SER A 507 6.74 -9.17 28.31
C SER A 507 7.93 -9.12 27.34
N GLY A 508 8.44 -7.92 27.04
CA GLY A 508 9.46 -7.66 26.03
C GLY A 508 8.90 -7.68 24.61
N TYR A 509 7.57 -7.67 24.43
CA TYR A 509 6.93 -7.76 23.11
C TYR A 509 7.02 -6.46 22.32
N THR A 510 6.82 -5.31 22.97
CA THR A 510 7.09 -4.00 22.35
C THR A 510 8.56 -3.88 21.96
N GLY A 511 9.47 -4.24 22.88
CA GLY A 511 10.91 -4.23 22.63
C GLY A 511 11.32 -5.19 21.50
N PHE A 512 10.66 -6.34 21.36
CA PHE A 512 10.89 -7.29 20.28
C PHE A 512 10.62 -6.68 18.91
N TRP A 513 9.52 -5.94 18.76
CA TRP A 513 9.22 -5.24 17.51
C TRP A 513 10.07 -3.98 17.31
N GLN A 514 10.35 -3.19 18.36
CA GLN A 514 11.25 -2.02 18.27
C GLN A 514 12.66 -2.39 17.81
N ASN A 515 13.16 -3.55 18.26
CA ASN A 515 14.47 -4.04 17.86
C ASN A 515 14.49 -4.61 16.43
N GLN A 516 13.32 -4.89 15.84
CA GLN A 516 13.21 -5.28 14.44
C GLN A 516 13.14 -4.03 13.56
N LYS A 517 14.25 -3.71 12.90
CA LYS A 517 14.33 -2.58 11.95
C LYS A 517 13.71 -2.92 10.60
N THR A 518 12.43 -3.26 10.60
CA THR A 518 11.65 -3.55 9.40
C THR A 518 10.51 -2.54 9.27
N PRO A 519 10.13 -2.08 8.06
CA PRO A 519 8.95 -1.22 7.87
C PRO A 519 7.66 -1.88 8.36
N GLU A 520 7.61 -3.21 8.34
CA GLU A 520 6.52 -3.97 8.95
C GLU A 520 6.53 -3.83 10.47
N ALA A 521 7.67 -3.76 11.14
CA ALA A 521 7.72 -3.62 12.60
C ALA A 521 7.25 -2.25 13.08
N GLU A 522 7.54 -1.17 12.35
CA GLU A 522 6.93 0.15 12.63
C GLU A 522 5.41 0.06 12.49
N GLY A 523 4.92 -0.52 11.38
CA GLY A 523 3.48 -0.76 11.19
C GLY A 523 2.87 -1.69 12.25
N ARG A 524 3.59 -2.71 12.73
CA ARG A 524 3.15 -3.61 13.80
C ARG A 524 3.11 -2.91 15.16
N LEU A 525 4.07 -2.04 15.46
CA LEU A 525 4.07 -1.20 16.66
C LEU A 525 2.93 -0.18 16.61
N GLU A 526 2.67 0.40 15.46
CA GLU A 526 1.48 1.23 15.24
C GLU A 526 0.21 0.43 15.45
N ASN A 527 0.12 -0.80 14.92
CA ASN A 527 -1.02 -1.68 15.15
C ASN A 527 -1.21 -2.01 16.64
N LEU A 528 -0.12 -2.25 17.39
CA LEU A 528 -0.18 -2.51 18.84
C LEU A 528 -0.63 -1.26 19.63
N LYS A 529 -0.13 -0.07 19.28
CA LYS A 529 -0.62 1.19 19.86
C LYS A 529 -2.10 1.38 19.56
N GLU A 530 -2.50 1.03 18.34
CA GLU A 530 -3.87 1.11 17.90
C GLU A 530 -4.77 0.13 18.67
N LEU A 531 -4.30 -1.09 18.94
CA LEU A 531 -4.97 -2.05 19.81
C LEU A 531 -5.20 -1.49 21.22
N VAL A 532 -4.17 -0.88 21.83
CA VAL A 532 -4.29 -0.24 23.15
C VAL A 532 -5.31 0.89 23.12
N ASN A 533 -5.28 1.73 22.07
CA ASN A 533 -6.28 2.77 21.90
C ASN A 533 -7.69 2.18 21.76
N ALA A 534 -7.84 1.05 21.05
CA ALA A 534 -9.10 0.33 20.88
C ALA A 534 -9.69 -0.19 22.17
N MET A 535 -8.83 -0.71 23.03
CA MET A 535 -9.23 -1.18 24.35
C MET A 535 -9.89 -0.05 25.15
N GLY A 536 -9.45 1.20 24.99
CA GLY A 536 -10.03 2.35 25.68
C GLY A 536 -11.50 2.63 25.39
N ASP A 537 -12.06 2.08 24.32
CA ASP A 537 -13.48 2.24 23.95
C ASP A 537 -14.41 1.25 24.66
N PHE A 538 -13.86 0.32 25.45
CA PHE A 538 -14.59 -0.70 26.22
C PHE A 538 -14.52 -0.41 27.72
N ASP A 539 -15.52 -0.85 28.48
CA ASP A 539 -15.60 -0.61 29.93
C ASP A 539 -14.61 -1.46 30.74
N ASN A 540 -14.30 -2.68 30.29
CA ASN A 540 -13.41 -3.62 30.96
C ASN A 540 -12.74 -4.60 29.98
N LEU A 541 -11.79 -5.39 30.49
CA LEU A 541 -11.03 -6.36 29.68
C LEU A 541 -11.92 -7.49 29.16
N GLU A 542 -12.86 -7.98 29.98
CA GLU A 542 -13.77 -9.06 29.61
C GLU A 542 -14.64 -8.68 28.41
N GLY A 543 -15.27 -7.50 28.44
CA GLY A 543 -16.12 -6.99 27.35
C GLY A 543 -15.34 -6.78 26.05
N PHE A 544 -14.07 -6.38 26.14
CA PHE A 544 -13.17 -6.31 24.98
C PHE A 544 -12.87 -7.71 24.41
N LEU A 545 -12.56 -8.69 25.25
CA LEU A 545 -12.27 -10.06 24.81
C LEU A 545 -13.51 -10.77 24.25
N GLU A 546 -14.69 -10.52 24.82
CA GLU A 546 -15.99 -10.98 24.29
C GLU A 546 -16.25 -10.41 22.90
N HIS A 547 -16.03 -9.10 22.71
CA HIS A 547 -16.12 -8.46 21.40
C HIS A 547 -15.20 -9.15 20.39
N ILE A 548 -13.91 -9.31 20.71
CA ILE A 548 -12.96 -9.98 19.81
C ILE A 548 -13.40 -11.39 19.45
N ALA A 549 -13.91 -12.17 20.41
CA ALA A 549 -14.37 -13.53 20.16
C ALA A 549 -15.51 -13.55 19.12
N LEU A 550 -16.48 -12.62 19.23
CA LEU A 550 -17.55 -12.45 18.25
C LEU A 550 -17.04 -12.04 16.86
N VAL A 551 -16.00 -11.20 16.80
CA VAL A 551 -15.37 -10.79 15.53
C VAL A 551 -14.64 -11.95 14.86
N MET A 552 -14.00 -12.82 15.64
CA MET A 552 -13.26 -13.97 15.13
C MET A 552 -14.16 -15.17 14.77
N ASP A 553 -15.30 -15.35 15.45
CA ASP A 553 -16.28 -16.42 15.18
C ASP A 553 -17.25 -16.10 14.02
N GLY A 554 -17.26 -14.85 13.52
CA GLY A 554 -18.08 -14.43 12.38
C GLY A 554 -17.81 -15.16 11.06
N ASP A 555 -16.80 -16.04 11.02
CA ASP A 555 -16.41 -16.85 9.85
C ASP A 555 -17.37 -18.01 9.52
N ASN A 556 -18.51 -18.14 10.23
CA ASN A 556 -19.56 -19.06 9.81
C ASN A 556 -20.38 -18.48 8.66
N THR A 557 -19.87 -18.68 7.43
CA THR A 557 -20.58 -18.75 6.13
C THR A 557 -22.04 -18.27 6.20
N SER A 558 -22.24 -16.96 6.27
CA SER A 558 -23.59 -16.40 6.12
C SER A 558 -23.99 -16.60 4.66
N GLY A 559 -24.98 -17.46 4.41
CA GLY A 559 -25.52 -17.70 3.07
C GLY A 559 -26.09 -16.45 2.37
N GLU A 560 -26.19 -15.34 3.10
CA GLU A 560 -26.71 -14.04 2.64
C GLU A 560 -25.64 -13.11 2.03
N GLY A 561 -24.35 -13.43 2.15
CA GLY A 561 -23.23 -12.66 1.59
C GLY A 561 -22.64 -11.60 2.54
N GLU A 562 -21.54 -10.95 2.12
CA GLU A 562 -20.72 -10.07 2.96
C GLU A 562 -20.35 -8.75 2.26
N VAL A 563 -20.37 -7.64 3.00
CA VAL A 563 -19.84 -6.35 2.53
C VAL A 563 -18.33 -6.41 2.42
N THR A 564 -17.76 -5.89 1.34
CA THR A 564 -16.31 -5.97 1.13
C THR A 564 -15.59 -4.68 1.54
N LEU A 565 -14.69 -4.75 2.52
CA LEU A 565 -13.78 -3.66 2.90
C LEU A 565 -12.41 -3.91 2.28
N MET A 566 -11.85 -2.92 1.59
CA MET A 566 -10.51 -3.05 1.02
C MET A 566 -9.86 -1.69 0.74
N THR A 567 -8.57 -1.71 0.39
CA THR A 567 -7.91 -0.49 -0.07
C THR A 567 -8.27 -0.18 -1.53
N LEU A 568 -8.21 1.10 -1.92
CA LEU A 568 -8.37 1.53 -3.32
C LEU A 568 -7.47 0.75 -4.30
N HIS A 569 -6.23 0.44 -3.90
CA HIS A 569 -5.30 -0.35 -4.69
C HIS A 569 -5.75 -1.80 -4.89
N ALA A 570 -6.35 -2.40 -3.86
CA ALA A 570 -6.86 -3.78 -3.91
C ALA A 570 -8.14 -3.89 -4.76
N ALA A 571 -8.85 -2.78 -4.98
CA ALA A 571 -10.07 -2.74 -5.77
C ALA A 571 -9.83 -2.80 -7.29
N LYS A 572 -8.58 -2.65 -7.75
CA LYS A 572 -8.25 -2.69 -9.18
C LYS A 572 -8.74 -3.99 -9.82
N GLY A 573 -9.46 -3.85 -10.93
CA GLY A 573 -10.06 -4.98 -11.66
C GLY A 573 -11.38 -5.51 -11.08
N LEU A 574 -11.83 -5.04 -9.92
CA LEU A 574 -13.13 -5.39 -9.34
C LEU A 574 -14.22 -4.38 -9.76
N GLU A 575 -15.47 -4.70 -9.46
CA GLU A 575 -16.65 -3.86 -9.66
C GLU A 575 -17.75 -4.23 -8.66
N PHE A 576 -18.52 -3.23 -8.22
CA PHE A 576 -19.58 -3.37 -7.23
C PHE A 576 -20.77 -2.49 -7.62
N ASP A 577 -21.99 -2.90 -7.26
CA ASP A 577 -23.19 -2.10 -7.57
C ASP A 577 -23.19 -0.79 -6.76
N THR A 578 -22.79 -0.87 -5.49
CA THR A 578 -22.67 0.28 -4.58
C THR A 578 -21.26 0.37 -4.01
N VAL A 579 -20.64 1.56 -4.11
CA VAL A 579 -19.30 1.83 -3.57
C VAL A 579 -19.34 3.04 -2.63
N PHE A 580 -18.71 2.88 -1.47
CA PHE A 580 -18.42 3.95 -0.51
C PHE A 580 -16.93 4.28 -0.55
N LEU A 581 -16.61 5.56 -0.71
CA LEU A 581 -15.24 6.09 -0.75
C LEU A 581 -15.01 7.06 0.42
N PRO A 582 -14.73 6.55 1.63
CA PRO A 582 -14.47 7.38 2.81
C PRO A 582 -13.06 7.97 2.85
N GLY A 583 -12.89 8.99 3.69
CA GLY A 583 -11.59 9.62 3.95
C GLY A 583 -11.02 10.41 2.78
N TRP A 584 -11.87 11.13 2.04
CA TRP A 584 -11.45 12.10 1.03
C TRP A 584 -11.01 13.41 1.69
N GLU A 585 -9.85 13.33 2.34
CA GLU A 585 -9.27 14.36 3.22
C GLU A 585 -7.87 14.75 2.73
N GLU A 586 -7.52 16.04 2.73
CA GLU A 586 -6.13 16.45 2.44
C GLU A 586 -5.15 15.86 3.48
N GLY A 587 -4.01 15.40 2.99
CA GLY A 587 -2.99 14.71 3.78
C GLY A 587 -3.20 13.19 3.87
N LEU A 588 -4.46 12.73 3.80
CA LEU A 588 -4.81 11.31 3.73
C LEU A 588 -4.99 10.85 2.28
N PHE A 589 -5.89 11.52 1.54
CA PHE A 589 -6.18 11.27 0.13
C PHE A 589 -6.45 12.59 -0.62
N PRO A 590 -5.42 13.21 -1.24
CA PRO A 590 -4.12 12.65 -1.59
C PRO A 590 -3.17 12.46 -0.40
N SER A 591 -2.33 11.42 -0.46
CA SER A 591 -1.35 11.12 0.60
C SER A 591 -0.22 12.16 0.64
N GLN A 592 0.00 12.76 1.82
CA GLN A 592 1.06 13.76 2.01
C GLN A 592 2.45 13.22 1.62
N ARG A 593 2.74 11.97 2.00
CA ARG A 593 4.01 11.31 1.70
C ARG A 593 4.28 11.21 0.20
N THR A 594 3.26 10.83 -0.58
CA THR A 594 3.38 10.72 -2.04
C THR A 594 3.69 12.09 -2.68
N LEU A 595 3.06 13.15 -2.14
CA LEU A 595 3.29 14.52 -2.60
C LEU A 595 4.71 14.99 -2.28
N ASP A 596 5.21 14.70 -1.09
CA ASP A 596 6.56 15.08 -0.66
C ASP A 596 7.65 14.35 -1.46
N GLU A 597 7.45 13.07 -1.77
CA GLU A 597 8.43 12.23 -2.49
C GLU A 597 8.47 12.51 -4.01
N LYS A 598 7.31 12.73 -4.64
CA LYS A 598 7.18 12.76 -6.11
C LYS A 598 6.61 14.05 -6.68
N GLY A 599 6.25 15.02 -5.83
CA GLY A 599 5.69 16.30 -6.24
C GLY A 599 4.45 16.15 -7.14
N GLY A 600 4.43 16.87 -8.26
CA GLY A 600 3.31 16.86 -9.22
C GLY A 600 2.99 15.46 -9.78
N SER A 601 4.01 14.65 -10.07
CA SER A 601 3.80 13.27 -10.55
C SER A 601 3.14 12.37 -9.50
N GLY A 602 3.41 12.62 -8.21
CA GLY A 602 2.76 11.95 -7.10
C GLY A 602 1.28 12.32 -6.99
N LEU A 603 0.93 13.60 -7.22
CA LEU A 603 -0.45 14.04 -7.26
C LEU A 603 -1.23 13.39 -8.40
N GLU A 604 -0.64 13.31 -9.60
CA GLU A 604 -1.27 12.64 -10.73
C GLU A 604 -1.52 11.14 -10.46
N GLU A 605 -0.61 10.46 -9.74
CA GLU A 605 -0.77 9.06 -9.32
C GLU A 605 -1.92 8.90 -8.32
N GLU A 606 -2.03 9.77 -7.31
CA GLU A 606 -3.18 9.77 -6.37
C GLU A 606 -4.50 10.09 -7.10
N ARG A 607 -4.47 10.93 -8.14
CA ARG A 607 -5.65 11.22 -8.96
C ARG A 607 -6.09 10.02 -9.81
N ARG A 608 -5.14 9.26 -10.39
CA ARG A 608 -5.43 7.96 -11.03
C ARG A 608 -6.04 6.98 -10.03
N LEU A 609 -5.59 6.98 -8.78
CA LEU A 609 -6.18 6.17 -7.72
C LEU A 609 -7.63 6.59 -7.41
N ALA A 610 -7.94 7.89 -7.42
CA ALA A 610 -9.31 8.41 -7.27
C ALA A 610 -10.20 7.98 -8.44
N TYR A 611 -9.71 8.12 -9.67
CA TYR A 611 -10.36 7.62 -10.87
C TYR A 611 -10.65 6.12 -10.80
N VAL A 612 -9.68 5.30 -10.37
CA VAL A 612 -9.88 3.86 -10.16
C VAL A 612 -11.00 3.62 -9.15
N GLY A 613 -11.00 4.32 -8.01
CA GLY A 613 -12.03 4.22 -6.97
C GLY A 613 -13.44 4.51 -7.47
N ILE A 614 -13.63 5.65 -8.15
CA ILE A 614 -14.92 6.06 -8.73
C ILE A 614 -15.41 5.01 -9.74
N THR A 615 -14.54 4.55 -10.64
CA THR A 615 -14.88 3.59 -11.71
C THR A 615 -15.09 2.15 -11.23
N ARG A 616 -15.01 1.88 -9.92
CA ARG A 616 -15.45 0.59 -9.34
C ARG A 616 -16.95 0.52 -9.17
N ALA A 617 -17.63 1.66 -9.08
CA ALA A 617 -19.08 1.74 -8.87
C ALA A 617 -19.85 1.51 -10.17
N ARG A 618 -20.88 0.66 -10.15
CA ARG A 618 -21.77 0.43 -11.29
C ARG A 618 -23.00 1.33 -11.25
N ARG A 619 -23.66 1.46 -10.09
CA ARG A 619 -24.94 2.17 -9.95
C ARG A 619 -24.90 3.32 -8.96
N ARG A 620 -24.26 3.11 -7.80
CA ARG A 620 -24.27 4.06 -6.68
C ARG A 620 -22.87 4.33 -6.19
N LEU A 621 -22.60 5.61 -5.96
CA LEU A 621 -21.35 6.09 -5.41
C LEU A 621 -21.63 7.11 -4.30
N GLN A 622 -21.01 6.88 -3.15
CA GLN A 622 -20.96 7.86 -2.06
C GLN A 622 -19.50 8.15 -1.71
N ILE A 623 -19.15 9.43 -1.70
CA ILE A 623 -17.84 9.94 -1.31
C ILE A 623 -18.01 10.66 0.03
N SER A 624 -17.11 10.44 0.98
CA SER A 624 -17.18 11.11 2.28
C SER A 624 -15.83 11.56 2.83
N TRP A 625 -15.90 12.55 3.71
CA TRP A 625 -14.76 13.13 4.42
C TRP A 625 -15.13 13.44 5.86
N ALA A 626 -14.15 13.41 6.76
CA ALA A 626 -14.27 13.82 8.15
C ALA A 626 -13.42 15.08 8.44
N SER A 627 -13.93 16.00 9.25
CA SER A 627 -13.19 17.22 9.63
C SER A 627 -12.06 16.98 10.66
N SER A 628 -12.15 15.86 11.38
CA SER A 628 -11.20 15.46 12.41
C SER A 628 -11.07 13.94 12.45
N ARG A 629 -9.86 13.41 12.34
CA ARG A 629 -9.62 11.96 12.42
C ARG A 629 -8.56 11.64 13.45
N ARG A 630 -8.75 10.52 14.14
CA ARG A 630 -7.73 9.98 15.05
C ARG A 630 -6.77 9.11 14.24
N VAL A 631 -5.53 9.56 14.09
CA VAL A 631 -4.46 8.85 13.38
C VAL A 631 -3.34 8.59 14.36
N HIS A 632 -3.00 7.32 14.59
CA HIS A 632 -2.03 6.87 15.60
C HIS A 632 -2.29 7.43 17.01
N GLY A 633 -3.57 7.49 17.39
CA GLY A 633 -4.01 7.97 18.70
C GLY A 633 -4.09 9.50 18.85
N LEU A 634 -3.59 10.27 17.87
CA LEU A 634 -3.63 11.74 17.88
C LEU A 634 -4.77 12.26 17.00
N TRP A 635 -5.46 13.29 17.48
CA TRP A 635 -6.45 14.01 16.68
C TRP A 635 -5.76 14.89 15.66
N GLN A 636 -6.11 14.70 14.39
CA GLN A 636 -5.67 15.52 13.28
C GLN A 636 -6.89 16.16 12.64
N SER A 637 -6.90 17.50 12.59
CA SER A 637 -7.89 18.22 11.81
C SER A 637 -7.53 18.08 10.33
N ALA A 638 -8.53 17.73 9.54
CA ALA A 638 -8.40 17.56 8.11
C ALA A 638 -9.37 18.50 7.39
N ILE A 639 -8.95 18.93 6.20
CA ILE A 639 -9.81 19.67 5.27
C ILE A 639 -10.25 18.71 4.15
N PRO A 640 -11.38 18.99 3.48
CA PRO A 640 -11.83 18.18 2.34
C PRO A 640 -10.75 18.07 1.25
N SER A 641 -10.65 16.90 0.62
CA SER A 641 -9.71 16.65 -0.47
C SER A 641 -9.94 17.60 -1.64
N ARG A 642 -8.86 18.08 -2.26
CA ARG A 642 -8.93 18.85 -3.51
C ARG A 642 -9.66 18.13 -4.64
N PHE A 643 -9.66 16.80 -4.65
CA PHE A 643 -10.38 16.02 -5.66
C PHE A 643 -11.89 16.25 -5.60
N MET A 644 -12.43 16.72 -4.47
CA MET A 644 -13.84 17.09 -4.36
C MET A 644 -14.19 18.33 -5.18
N ALA A 645 -13.26 19.30 -5.29
CA ALA A 645 -13.46 20.49 -6.10
C ALA A 645 -13.39 20.20 -7.62
N GLU A 646 -12.78 19.06 -7.99
CA GLU A 646 -12.66 18.59 -9.37
C GLU A 646 -13.95 17.86 -9.86
N LEU A 647 -14.92 17.58 -8.97
CA LEU A 647 -16.16 16.89 -9.29
C LEU A 647 -17.22 17.82 -9.93
N PRO A 648 -18.02 17.33 -10.89
CA PRO A 648 -19.02 18.14 -11.59
C PRO A 648 -20.26 18.34 -10.72
N ARG A 649 -20.49 19.57 -10.23
CA ARG A 649 -21.57 19.89 -9.26
C ARG A 649 -22.98 19.47 -9.71
N ASP A 650 -23.26 19.46 -11.01
CA ASP A 650 -24.58 19.07 -11.54
C ASP A 650 -24.91 17.59 -11.28
N ALA A 651 -23.90 16.73 -11.16
CA ALA A 651 -24.02 15.31 -10.91
C ALA A 651 -24.00 14.94 -9.40
N LEU A 652 -23.90 15.93 -8.50
CA LEU A 652 -23.71 15.71 -7.06
C LEU A 652 -24.96 16.01 -6.23
N ILE A 653 -25.03 15.34 -5.08
CA ILE A 653 -25.87 15.70 -3.93
C ILE A 653 -24.94 15.88 -2.74
N GLU A 654 -24.84 17.11 -2.22
CA GLU A 654 -24.00 17.43 -1.07
C GLU A 654 -24.80 17.40 0.23
N GLU A 655 -24.35 16.60 1.20
CA GLU A 655 -24.97 16.44 2.52
C GLU A 655 -23.91 16.60 3.61
N THR A 656 -23.90 17.75 4.31
CA THR A 656 -22.99 17.97 5.44
C THR A 656 -23.75 17.90 6.76
N GLU A 657 -23.18 17.27 7.79
CA GLU A 657 -23.76 17.27 9.13
C GLU A 657 -24.04 18.70 9.64
N GLN A 658 -25.11 18.82 10.44
CA GLN A 658 -25.55 20.10 10.99
C GLN A 658 -24.42 20.76 11.80
N GLY A 659 -24.15 22.03 11.52
CA GLY A 659 -23.06 22.81 12.14
C GLY A 659 -21.74 22.83 11.36
N MET A 660 -21.56 21.97 10.35
CA MET A 660 -20.36 21.98 9.49
C MET A 660 -20.44 22.94 8.30
N SER A 661 -21.61 23.53 8.04
CA SER A 661 -21.90 24.31 6.82
C SER A 661 -21.01 25.56 6.62
N GLY A 662 -20.22 25.97 7.63
CA GLY A 662 -19.22 27.04 7.52
C GLY A 662 -17.79 26.58 7.17
N VAL A 663 -17.45 25.30 7.38
CA VAL A 663 -16.09 24.76 7.14
C VAL A 663 -15.91 24.32 5.69
N GLY A 664 -16.99 23.91 5.01
CA GLY A 664 -16.97 23.46 3.61
C GLY A 664 -17.44 24.49 2.56
N ARG A 665 -18.31 25.45 2.92
CA ARG A 665 -18.99 26.27 1.90
C ARG A 665 -18.14 27.42 1.32
N ASP A 666 -17.20 27.96 2.09
CA ASP A 666 -16.28 29.03 1.64
C ASP A 666 -14.97 28.48 1.03
N THR A 667 -14.62 27.23 1.32
CA THR A 667 -13.45 26.52 0.78
C THR A 667 -13.69 25.89 -0.59
N ILE A 668 -14.94 25.48 -0.91
CA ILE A 668 -15.31 24.91 -2.22
C ILE A 668 -15.47 25.99 -3.32
N ASN A 669 -15.59 27.27 -2.93
CA ASN A 669 -15.75 28.40 -3.86
C ASN A 669 -14.46 29.21 -4.10
N THR A 670 -13.32 28.77 -3.56
CA THR A 670 -12.04 29.45 -3.81
C THR A 670 -11.45 28.97 -5.14
N ASP A 671 -11.40 29.88 -6.11
CA ASP A 671 -10.78 29.70 -7.43
C ASP A 671 -9.27 29.42 -7.27
N PHE A 672 -8.91 28.13 -7.17
CA PHE A 672 -7.53 27.65 -6.97
C PHE A 672 -6.59 28.02 -8.14
N SER A 673 -7.12 28.43 -9.29
CA SER A 673 -6.35 28.89 -10.46
C SER A 673 -5.57 30.19 -10.21
N ARG A 674 -5.92 30.94 -9.16
CA ARG A 674 -5.22 32.18 -8.77
C ARG A 674 -4.12 31.97 -7.72
N LEU A 675 -3.93 30.75 -7.24
CA LEU A 675 -2.80 30.40 -6.37
C LEU A 675 -1.61 30.00 -7.23
N THR A 676 -0.81 30.99 -7.64
CA THR A 676 0.56 30.72 -8.11
C THR A 676 1.35 30.00 -7.00
N PRO A 677 2.15 28.96 -7.32
CA PRO A 677 2.91 28.23 -6.32
C PRO A 677 4.12 29.06 -5.89
N SER A 678 3.90 30.05 -5.01
CA SER A 678 4.97 30.54 -4.16
C SER A 678 4.93 29.76 -2.86
N ALA A 679 5.97 28.96 -2.63
CA ALA A 679 6.22 28.30 -1.37
C ALA A 679 6.19 29.30 -0.21
N SER A 680 5.08 29.37 0.51
CA SER A 680 5.00 29.85 1.89
C SER A 680 3.63 29.52 2.45
N GLY A 681 3.57 28.58 3.40
CA GLY A 681 2.39 28.35 4.23
C GLY A 681 1.95 29.65 4.91
N GLY A 682 0.67 29.99 4.73
CA GLY A 682 0.09 31.26 5.13
C GLY A 682 -0.19 31.33 6.63
N TYR A 683 0.70 32.01 7.34
CA TYR A 683 0.35 32.86 8.48
C TYR A 683 -0.63 33.97 8.01
N GLY A 684 -1.54 34.37 8.90
CA GLY A 684 -2.69 35.23 8.61
C GLY A 684 -2.43 36.70 8.20
N PRO A 685 -3.49 37.53 8.18
CA PRO A 685 -3.58 38.83 7.48
C PRO A 685 -2.62 39.96 7.92
N GLY A 686 -1.74 39.73 8.90
CA GLY A 686 -0.80 40.73 9.41
C GLY A 686 0.41 40.99 8.48
N TRP A 687 0.76 40.03 7.62
CA TRP A 687 1.99 40.09 6.82
C TRP A 687 1.92 41.11 5.66
N SER A 688 0.72 41.36 5.12
CA SER A 688 0.52 42.32 4.02
C SER A 688 0.81 43.77 4.44
N ARG A 689 0.69 44.11 5.74
CA ARG A 689 1.02 45.45 6.26
C ARG A 689 2.52 45.68 6.42
N LEU A 690 3.32 44.62 6.54
CA LEU A 690 4.78 44.71 6.66
C LEU A 690 5.46 44.88 5.30
N LYS A 691 4.87 44.32 4.23
CA LYS A 691 5.41 44.36 2.86
C LYS A 691 5.45 45.77 2.26
N GLN A 692 4.53 46.64 2.68
CA GLN A 692 4.42 48.01 2.18
C GLN A 692 5.46 48.97 2.79
N ARG A 693 6.10 48.59 3.91
CA ARG A 693 7.10 49.41 4.62
C ARG A 693 8.55 49.16 4.19
N ARG A 694 8.80 48.18 3.32
CA ARG A 694 10.15 47.69 2.98
C ARG A 694 10.64 48.08 1.58
N LEU A 695 9.94 48.98 0.89
CA LEU A 695 10.22 49.36 -0.50
C LEU A 695 10.96 50.69 -0.69
N GLU A 696 11.44 51.34 0.39
CA GLU A 696 12.23 52.58 0.28
C GLU A 696 13.63 52.46 0.92
N GLY A 697 14.65 52.45 0.04
CA GLY A 697 16.10 52.78 0.09
C GLY A 697 16.97 52.52 1.35
N LEU A 698 18.12 51.81 1.22
CA LEU A 698 19.51 52.29 0.88
C LEU A 698 20.35 52.28 2.19
N GLU A 699 21.62 51.85 2.34
CA GLU A 699 22.73 51.36 1.51
C GLU A 699 23.87 50.83 2.44
N ALA A 700 24.83 50.05 1.89
CA ALA A 700 26.23 49.79 2.33
C ALA A 700 26.66 48.75 3.42
N ALA A 701 27.04 47.54 2.93
CA ALA A 701 28.31 46.77 3.06
C ALA A 701 28.96 46.24 4.39
N ARG A 702 28.99 44.87 4.49
CA ARG A 702 30.00 43.87 5.00
C ARG A 702 30.41 43.78 6.50
N PRO A 703 30.81 42.60 7.03
CA PRO A 703 30.45 41.19 6.74
C PRO A 703 29.82 40.45 7.97
N PRO A 704 29.11 39.31 7.83
CA PRO A 704 28.57 38.57 8.97
C PRO A 704 29.49 37.42 9.42
N GLY A 705 29.98 37.53 10.65
CA GLY A 705 30.36 36.38 11.46
C GLY A 705 29.12 35.75 12.10
N GLU A 706 29.21 34.45 12.31
CA GLU A 706 28.29 33.53 13.00
C GLU A 706 27.32 34.18 14.00
N HIS A 707 26.02 33.89 13.86
CA HIS A 707 25.15 33.33 14.91
C HIS A 707 23.65 33.42 14.53
N SER A 708 22.95 32.30 14.75
CA SER A 708 21.52 32.07 14.55
C SER A 708 20.65 32.97 15.44
N PRO A 709 19.47 33.44 14.99
CA PRO A 709 18.61 34.33 15.78
C PRO A 709 17.75 33.52 16.77
N GLY A 710 18.03 33.69 18.06
CA GLY A 710 17.16 33.31 19.17
C GLY A 710 16.14 34.40 19.50
N LEU A 711 14.96 33.97 19.94
CA LEU A 711 13.82 34.81 20.32
C LEU A 711 14.19 35.86 21.37
N THR A 712 13.94 37.14 21.06
CA THR A 712 13.98 38.25 22.01
C THR A 712 12.67 38.33 22.80
N GLY A 713 12.62 37.68 23.96
CA GLY A 713 11.77 38.10 25.07
C GLY A 713 12.63 38.90 26.04
N GLN A 714 12.38 40.21 26.17
CA GLN A 714 13.00 41.02 27.22
C GLN A 714 12.30 40.66 28.54
N SER A 715 13.03 40.07 29.49
CA SER A 715 12.59 39.85 30.85
C SER A 715 12.39 41.18 31.58
N GLU A 716 11.28 41.34 32.31
CA GLU A 716 11.02 42.51 33.18
C GLU A 716 11.90 42.54 34.46
N PHE A 717 12.84 41.62 34.60
CA PHE A 717 13.68 41.43 35.79
C PHE A 717 15.14 41.80 35.48
N SER A 718 15.81 42.42 36.44
CA SER A 718 17.23 42.78 36.39
C SER A 718 18.04 41.98 37.43
N ASP A 719 19.34 41.86 37.20
CA ASP A 719 20.26 41.24 38.16
C ASP A 719 20.21 41.96 39.50
N GLY A 720 20.04 41.20 40.59
CA GLY A 720 19.87 41.72 41.94
C GLY A 720 18.42 41.94 42.39
N ASP A 721 17.43 41.77 41.51
CA ASP A 721 16.02 41.87 41.90
C ASP A 721 15.64 40.78 42.90
N ARG A 722 14.83 41.17 43.90
CA ARG A 722 14.25 40.24 44.87
C ARG A 722 12.96 39.68 44.29
N VAL A 723 12.89 38.36 44.17
CA VAL A 723 11.78 37.66 43.53
C VAL A 723 11.25 36.52 44.40
N PHE A 724 9.97 36.20 44.28
CA PHE A 724 9.31 35.11 44.99
C PHE A 724 8.84 34.02 44.02
N HIS A 725 9.18 32.77 44.32
CA HIS A 725 8.71 31.59 43.59
C HIS A 725 7.85 30.71 44.49
N GLN A 726 6.68 30.29 44.02
CA GLN A 726 5.69 29.56 44.82
C GLN A 726 6.24 28.28 45.50
N LYS A 727 7.21 27.60 44.87
CA LYS A 727 7.83 26.37 45.39
C LYS A 727 9.14 26.60 46.17
N PHE A 728 9.89 27.65 45.86
CA PHE A 728 11.27 27.83 46.34
C PHE A 728 11.43 29.03 47.27
N GLY A 729 10.38 29.82 47.47
CA GLY A 729 10.37 30.98 48.35
C GLY A 729 11.04 32.20 47.73
N ASN A 730 11.55 33.09 48.58
CA ASN A 730 12.25 34.30 48.15
C ASN A 730 13.67 33.99 47.67
N GLY A 731 14.11 34.70 46.64
CA GLY A 731 15.47 34.61 46.11
C GLY A 731 15.90 35.87 45.39
N ASN A 732 17.20 35.98 45.12
CA ASN A 732 17.78 37.09 44.35
C ASN A 732 18.15 36.60 42.96
N VAL A 733 17.78 37.37 41.93
CA VAL A 733 18.21 37.11 40.55
C VAL A 733 19.72 37.32 40.45
N ILE A 734 20.45 36.30 40.00
CA ILE A 734 21.90 36.31 39.78
C ILE A 734 22.22 36.71 38.34
N SER A 735 21.49 36.16 37.38
CA SER A 735 21.70 36.44 35.95
C SER A 735 20.41 36.22 35.16
N VAL A 736 20.19 37.04 34.14
CA VAL A 736 19.06 36.91 33.22
C VAL A 736 19.53 36.53 31.81
N GLU A 737 19.05 35.39 31.31
CA GLU A 737 19.30 34.88 29.96
C GLU A 737 17.96 34.74 29.20
N GLY A 738 17.52 35.82 28.55
CA GLY A 738 16.24 35.86 27.85
C GLY A 738 15.06 35.70 28.82
N ASP A 739 14.24 34.67 28.64
CA ASP A 739 13.09 34.36 29.52
C ASP A 739 13.47 33.46 30.72
N LYS A 740 14.75 33.17 30.92
CA LYS A 740 15.25 32.30 32.01
C LYS A 740 16.06 33.12 33.02
N LEU A 741 15.68 32.99 34.29
CA LEU A 741 16.32 33.63 35.43
C LEU A 741 17.13 32.58 36.21
N ALA A 742 18.40 32.85 36.48
CA ALA A 742 19.14 32.15 37.52
C ALA A 742 18.90 32.88 38.85
N ILE A 743 18.33 32.20 39.84
CA ILE A 743 17.92 32.79 41.12
C ILE A 743 18.58 32.01 42.26
N ALA A 744 19.24 32.72 43.17
CA ALA A 744 19.67 32.18 44.46
C ALA A 744 18.51 32.29 45.46
N PHE A 745 17.85 31.16 45.72
CA PHE A 745 16.78 31.07 46.70
C PHE A 745 17.35 30.87 48.11
N ASP A 746 16.80 31.59 49.09
CA ASP A 746 17.31 31.58 50.48
C ASP A 746 17.32 30.17 51.09
N MET A 747 16.36 29.33 50.73
CA MET A 747 16.14 27.99 51.31
C MET A 747 16.43 26.85 50.33
N ALA A 748 16.53 27.12 49.02
CA ALA A 748 16.60 26.09 47.97
C ALA A 748 17.88 26.16 47.12
N GLY A 749 18.78 27.11 47.41
CA GLY A 749 20.02 27.33 46.66
C GLY A 749 19.78 27.89 45.27
N GLU A 750 20.80 27.81 44.41
CA GLU A 750 20.73 28.32 43.04
C GLU A 750 19.87 27.44 42.13
N LYS A 751 18.86 28.04 41.48
CA LYS A 751 17.97 27.36 40.54
C LYS A 751 17.69 28.24 39.33
N ARG A 752 17.55 27.61 38.15
CA ARG A 752 17.12 28.27 36.92
C ARG A 752 15.62 28.12 36.75
N VAL A 753 14.91 29.23 36.59
CA VAL A 753 13.45 29.29 36.52
C VAL A 753 13.03 30.22 35.38
N VAL A 754 11.89 29.97 34.74
CA VAL A 754 11.35 30.85 33.68
C VAL A 754 10.69 32.07 34.33
N ALA A 755 10.88 33.26 33.76
CA ALA A 755 10.48 34.54 34.36
C ALA A 755 8.97 34.62 34.69
N SER A 756 8.13 33.91 33.92
CA SER A 756 6.67 33.83 34.15
C SER A 756 6.24 33.18 35.47
N PHE A 757 7.13 32.43 36.15
CA PHE A 757 6.83 31.74 37.40
C PHE A 757 7.30 32.48 38.65
N VAL A 758 7.77 33.71 38.51
CA VAL A 758 8.40 34.47 39.59
C VAL A 758 7.80 35.87 39.68
N SER A 759 7.53 36.35 40.90
CA SER A 759 6.96 37.69 41.13
C SER A 759 7.94 38.60 41.86
N LEU A 760 7.98 39.88 41.47
CA LEU A 760 8.91 40.86 42.03
C LEU A 760 8.46 41.30 43.43
N VAL A 761 9.34 41.22 44.41
CA VAL A 761 9.08 41.61 45.80
C VAL A 761 9.50 43.06 45.98
N ARG A 762 8.54 44.00 45.91
CA ARG A 762 8.81 45.43 46.15
C ARG A 762 9.09 45.67 47.65
N LYS A 763 10.18 46.39 47.95
CA LYS A 763 10.49 46.83 49.32
C LYS A 763 9.49 47.92 49.73
N GLY A 764 8.56 47.57 50.62
CA GLY A 764 7.70 48.51 51.34
C GLY A 764 6.22 48.24 51.19
N GLU A 765 5.75 47.16 51.83
CA GLU A 765 4.51 47.06 52.62
C GLU A 765 4.57 45.82 53.50
#